data_AF-A0A523RKV8-F1
#
_entry.id   AF-A0A523RKV8-F1
#
_cell.length_a   1.000
_cell.length_b   1.000
_cell.length_c   1.000
_cell.angle_alpha   90.00
_cell.angle_beta   90.00
_cell.angle_gamma   90.00
#
_symmetry.space_group_name_H-M   'P 1'
#
loop_
_entity.id
_entity.type
_entity.pdbx_description
1 polymer ?
#
loop_
_entity_poly.entity_id
_entity_poly.type
_entity_poly.pdbx_seq_one_letter_code
_entity_poly.pdbx_strand_id
1 'polypeptide(L)'
;MDTSGWRRELDKLAELKGILVSVNPAMEDQSDRQVRQLYDIFANLTKLENDLATSGFMKKRKVQTQVEKTRSDLETDFMRVTRDFAEYFRKEHKDTLAIVPKIQQIKPAEVKGISSLNFPGVGAGDFKDFEKLLEFAKSFSKLYLFIHEDVARKVKSTLDENQATVDTYERHITIDKSEVATTVANDEVVGLSLRDMIILNDKLEADRQFLDGRKDQVSKLLSSSLVGNTESLQASVETSARLGLELPIEYTKELRLIARDASKADTLTALVTLENQLHSAQVKMANMLRDRIINATHEVTAKIVEGGIPTTADVIPPAPTVSVEGEDIANLLSGFQRMVEWEGQVKIALKERLFELLDDIAKATEQPEEVGIKDVIAVRQFIADSKKTLKSAEIDDMVRVYLQSKAMDDEYRKNITDAIRNYLTRFNELAMSADKVLDHAQLSKKAPKVEELEGGIVYLLGSLTSLRGAVESGVTTFREACQQEIDAIVQDLQTVKPAYAEIFLPIIVELDEGSNKIQVMDDFSEIKSEMRSIKDGSLVKAKDALENLRYRLGVKIRLAAAKLHGAGVEIPPEAQEAISELNNVAVAADTVFSLPAIARKMVEIYEKKIQGKIVEKLGVEVESLITSLDRASSIGVKLGKELKMLNSLKEKPPTELEDAAEAFDKLQNLTTSPKVHKKIRDRVDEAFVQIQGALSLFEDQGMSEFVERLKVLIDQVPAKLETDSPHVNEALDVCLTLANIQEEMLQMIKSIAGKSGAAHTAELKEKSQYYSTIERVIEKHPDDFSKIVYDVKKMKTLEEGLTEAVDLDVAIANFHKLGDMRKKWLEKAASMDDWHKSLRMFMTGFSPADKAEARDKFIDDAVRKIKETYSREDISSYLSWAIKESAQALVDSRKK
;
A
#
# COMPACT_ATOMS: atom_id res chain seq x y z
N MET A 1 140.53 -35.55 -10.15
CA MET A 1 139.22 -35.55 -10.80
C MET A 1 139.14 -34.45 -11.84
N ASP A 2 138.75 -34.81 -13.04
CA ASP A 2 138.23 -33.89 -14.04
C ASP A 2 136.78 -33.49 -13.69
N THR A 3 136.20 -32.55 -14.43
CA THR A 3 134.81 -32.10 -14.26
C THR A 3 133.79 -33.22 -14.39
N SER A 4 134.03 -34.22 -15.24
CA SER A 4 133.16 -35.41 -15.34
C SER A 4 133.13 -36.23 -14.06
N GLY A 5 134.27 -36.40 -13.38
CA GLY A 5 134.33 -37.09 -12.10
C GLY A 5 133.59 -36.33 -10.99
N TRP A 6 133.72 -35.01 -10.94
CA TRP A 6 133.01 -34.17 -9.97
C TRP A 6 131.49 -34.19 -10.15
N ARG A 7 131.00 -34.15 -11.40
CA ARG A 7 129.57 -34.23 -11.68
C ARG A 7 128.95 -35.50 -11.09
N ARG A 8 129.61 -36.64 -11.30
CA ARG A 8 129.14 -37.94 -10.81
C ARG A 8 129.01 -37.97 -9.28
N GLU A 9 129.97 -37.39 -8.56
CA GLU A 9 129.94 -37.36 -7.10
C GLU A 9 128.89 -36.39 -6.54
N LEU A 10 128.63 -35.27 -7.23
CA LEU A 10 127.54 -34.35 -6.87
C LEU A 10 126.15 -34.96 -7.13
N ASP A 11 125.98 -35.72 -8.22
CA ASP A 11 124.73 -36.44 -8.49
C ASP A 11 124.47 -37.50 -7.40
N LYS A 12 125.50 -38.24 -6.97
CA LYS A 12 125.40 -39.16 -5.81
C LYS A 12 125.09 -38.41 -4.51
N LEU A 13 125.66 -37.22 -4.29
CA LEU A 13 125.40 -36.44 -3.07
C LEU A 13 123.95 -35.91 -3.05
N ALA A 14 123.40 -35.55 -4.22
CA ALA A 14 121.99 -35.21 -4.37
C ALA A 14 121.08 -36.43 -4.11
N GLU A 15 121.50 -37.64 -4.50
CA GLU A 15 120.82 -38.88 -4.10
C GLU A 15 120.83 -39.04 -2.58
N LEU A 16 121.97 -38.83 -1.91
CA LEU A 16 122.07 -38.89 -0.45
C LEU A 16 121.14 -37.87 0.24
N LYS A 17 121.02 -36.66 -0.32
CA LYS A 17 120.05 -35.64 0.13
C LYS A 17 118.61 -36.13 0.00
N GLY A 18 118.24 -36.74 -1.13
CA GLY A 18 116.90 -37.29 -1.33
C GLY A 18 116.56 -38.38 -0.32
N ILE A 19 117.53 -39.23 0.02
CA ILE A 19 117.37 -40.26 1.06
C ILE A 19 117.17 -39.61 2.44
N LEU A 20 117.93 -38.55 2.77
CA LEU A 20 117.82 -37.86 4.05
C LEU A 20 116.44 -37.23 4.24
N VAL A 21 115.92 -36.54 3.22
CA VAL A 21 114.58 -35.93 3.24
C VAL A 21 113.49 -36.98 3.38
N SER A 22 113.67 -38.15 2.78
CA SER A 22 112.69 -39.25 2.91
C SER A 22 112.62 -39.78 4.34
N VAL A 23 113.75 -39.83 5.05
CA VAL A 23 113.80 -40.26 6.46
C VAL A 23 113.33 -39.16 7.40
N ASN A 24 113.69 -37.90 7.11
CA ASN A 24 113.28 -36.75 7.89
C ASN A 24 112.91 -35.57 6.96
N PRO A 25 111.61 -35.40 6.66
CA PRO A 25 111.11 -34.35 5.78
C PRO A 25 111.48 -32.93 6.24
N ALA A 26 111.65 -32.71 7.55
CA ALA A 26 111.99 -31.39 8.08
C ALA A 26 113.37 -30.87 7.64
N MET A 27 114.22 -31.74 7.09
CA MET A 27 115.58 -31.39 6.66
C MET A 27 115.67 -30.96 5.19
N GLU A 28 114.55 -30.89 4.47
CA GLU A 28 114.50 -30.54 3.05
C GLU A 28 115.16 -29.20 2.74
N ASP A 29 114.72 -28.12 3.40
CA ASP A 29 115.21 -26.76 3.15
C ASP A 29 116.70 -26.60 3.43
N GLN A 30 117.20 -27.21 4.50
CA GLN A 30 118.60 -27.08 4.90
C GLN A 30 119.53 -27.87 3.97
N SER A 31 119.16 -29.12 3.66
CA SER A 31 119.95 -29.98 2.77
C SER A 31 119.98 -29.48 1.33
N ASP A 32 118.89 -28.86 0.86
CA ASP A 32 118.82 -28.25 -0.48
C ASP A 32 119.82 -27.10 -0.65
N ARG A 33 119.92 -26.22 0.34
CA ARG A 33 120.86 -25.07 0.30
C ARG A 33 122.30 -25.54 0.17
N GLN A 34 122.67 -26.58 0.92
CA GLN A 34 124.02 -27.13 0.93
C GLN A 34 124.40 -27.78 -0.41
N VAL A 35 123.50 -28.56 -1.01
CA VAL A 35 123.75 -29.21 -2.31
C VAL A 35 123.77 -28.18 -3.45
N ARG A 36 122.90 -27.17 -3.44
CA ARG A 36 122.90 -26.09 -4.43
C ARG A 36 124.23 -25.32 -4.43
N GLN A 37 124.74 -24.97 -3.25
CA GLN A 37 126.03 -24.29 -3.12
C GLN A 37 127.18 -25.07 -3.79
N LEU A 38 127.18 -26.40 -3.69
CA LEU A 38 128.18 -27.24 -4.36
C LEU A 38 128.04 -27.24 -5.88
N TYR A 39 126.82 -27.27 -6.40
CA TYR A 39 126.57 -27.15 -7.83
C TYR A 39 126.99 -25.78 -8.38
N ASP A 40 126.82 -24.70 -7.62
CA ASP A 40 127.28 -23.36 -7.99
C ASP A 40 128.82 -23.28 -8.09
N ILE A 41 129.53 -23.89 -7.12
CA ILE A 41 131.00 -23.98 -7.15
C ILE A 41 131.45 -24.84 -8.34
N PHE A 42 130.77 -25.94 -8.62
CA PHE A 42 131.08 -26.82 -9.75
C PHE A 42 130.84 -26.14 -11.12
N ALA A 43 129.77 -25.35 -11.26
CA ALA A 43 129.51 -24.56 -12.46
C ALA A 43 130.64 -23.54 -12.70
N ASN A 44 131.12 -22.89 -11.64
CA ASN A 44 132.27 -22.00 -11.71
C ASN A 44 133.56 -22.74 -12.10
N LEU A 45 133.80 -23.94 -11.56
CA LEU A 45 134.95 -24.77 -11.94
C LEU A 45 134.93 -25.12 -13.44
N THR A 46 133.79 -25.55 -13.96
CA THR A 46 133.62 -25.93 -15.38
C THR A 46 133.87 -24.73 -16.30
N LYS A 47 133.41 -23.54 -15.92
CA LYS A 47 133.68 -22.30 -16.65
C LYS A 47 135.19 -21.99 -16.69
N LEU A 48 135.88 -22.11 -15.55
CA LEU A 48 137.31 -21.85 -15.46
C LEU A 48 138.16 -22.88 -16.24
N GLU A 49 137.76 -24.15 -16.27
CA GLU A 49 138.43 -25.19 -17.08
C GLU A 49 138.29 -24.91 -18.60
N ASN A 50 137.12 -24.48 -19.06
CA ASN A 50 136.91 -24.05 -20.45
C ASN A 50 137.74 -22.81 -20.81
N ASP A 51 137.78 -21.82 -19.90
CA ASP A 51 138.62 -20.63 -20.07
C ASP A 51 140.11 -21.01 -20.14
N LEU A 52 140.56 -22.01 -19.37
CA LEU A 52 141.93 -22.52 -19.40
C LEU A 52 142.28 -23.16 -20.75
N ALA A 53 141.35 -23.90 -21.35
CA ALA A 53 141.55 -24.57 -22.64
C ALA A 53 141.71 -23.57 -23.80
N THR A 54 141.04 -22.41 -23.73
CA THR A 54 141.00 -21.39 -24.79
C THR A 54 142.00 -20.25 -24.61
N SER A 55 142.72 -20.18 -23.48
CA SER A 55 143.59 -19.04 -23.13
C SER A 55 145.01 -19.13 -23.68
N GLY A 56 145.54 -18.00 -24.21
CA GLY A 56 146.93 -17.85 -24.65
C GLY A 56 147.97 -18.00 -23.53
N PHE A 57 149.23 -18.30 -23.88
CA PHE A 57 150.28 -18.79 -22.96
C PHE A 57 150.44 -18.00 -21.65
N MET A 58 150.38 -16.66 -21.68
CA MET A 58 150.50 -15.80 -20.49
C MET A 58 149.24 -15.78 -19.59
N LYS A 59 148.03 -15.99 -20.14
CA LYS A 59 146.78 -16.07 -19.34
C LYS A 59 146.59 -17.45 -18.71
N LYS A 60 147.16 -18.49 -19.33
CA LYS A 60 147.00 -19.89 -18.93
C LYS A 60 147.42 -20.15 -17.47
N ARG A 61 148.53 -19.56 -17.00
CA ARG A 61 149.03 -19.76 -15.63
C ARG A 61 148.10 -19.19 -14.55
N LYS A 62 147.48 -18.02 -14.79
CA LYS A 62 146.55 -17.38 -13.82
C LYS A 62 145.24 -18.15 -13.73
N VAL A 63 144.69 -18.57 -14.88
CA VAL A 63 143.46 -19.38 -14.92
C VAL A 63 143.73 -20.75 -14.29
N GLN A 64 144.91 -21.34 -14.50
CA GLN A 64 145.27 -22.62 -13.88
C GLN A 64 145.27 -22.55 -12.35
N THR A 65 145.82 -21.49 -11.76
CA THR A 65 145.75 -21.30 -10.30
C THR A 65 144.32 -21.10 -9.80
N GLN A 66 143.45 -20.45 -10.58
CA GLN A 66 142.02 -20.32 -10.23
C GLN A 66 141.27 -21.65 -10.32
N VAL A 67 141.54 -22.46 -11.35
CA VAL A 67 141.01 -23.83 -11.48
C VAL A 67 141.43 -24.68 -10.28
N GLU A 68 142.71 -24.67 -9.91
CA GLU A 68 143.22 -25.40 -8.75
C GLU A 68 142.55 -24.94 -7.45
N LYS A 69 142.35 -23.62 -7.27
CA LYS A 69 141.66 -23.07 -6.10
C LYS A 69 140.18 -23.48 -6.04
N THR A 70 139.40 -23.25 -7.10
CA THR A 70 137.97 -23.61 -7.12
C THR A 70 137.75 -25.12 -6.98
N ARG A 71 138.68 -25.93 -7.50
CA ARG A 71 138.66 -27.38 -7.29
C ARG A 71 138.92 -27.76 -5.83
N SER A 72 139.86 -27.10 -5.17
CA SER A 72 140.10 -27.28 -3.73
C SER A 72 138.92 -26.82 -2.87
N ASP A 73 138.27 -25.72 -3.26
CA ASP A 73 137.08 -25.19 -2.57
C ASP A 73 135.90 -26.17 -2.71
N LEU A 74 135.67 -26.70 -3.92
CA LEU A 74 134.65 -27.73 -4.18
C LEU A 74 134.90 -28.99 -3.34
N GLU A 75 136.15 -29.42 -3.25
CA GLU A 75 136.54 -30.57 -2.45
C GLU A 75 136.29 -30.35 -0.96
N THR A 76 136.68 -29.18 -0.46
CA THR A 76 136.50 -28.82 0.96
C THR A 76 135.02 -28.72 1.35
N ASP A 77 134.21 -28.08 0.51
CA ASP A 77 132.77 -27.96 0.76
C ASP A 77 132.06 -29.32 0.60
N PHE A 78 132.47 -30.16 -0.35
CA PHE A 78 131.93 -31.53 -0.50
C PHE A 78 132.19 -32.36 0.77
N MET A 79 133.41 -32.28 1.30
CA MET A 79 133.77 -32.91 2.57
C MET A 79 132.98 -32.34 3.76
N ARG A 80 132.64 -31.05 3.75
CA ARG A 80 131.75 -30.44 4.77
C ARG A 80 130.33 -31.00 4.69
N VAL A 81 129.70 -30.97 3.52
CA VAL A 81 128.32 -31.43 3.35
C VAL A 81 128.18 -32.91 3.66
N THR A 82 129.17 -33.73 3.31
CA THR A 82 129.19 -35.16 3.65
C THR A 82 129.22 -35.37 5.17
N ARG A 83 129.99 -34.56 5.92
CA ARG A 83 130.00 -34.61 7.40
C ARG A 83 128.68 -34.18 8.00
N ASP A 84 128.09 -33.10 7.50
CA ASP A 84 126.80 -32.60 8.00
C ASP A 84 125.70 -33.64 7.78
N PHE A 85 125.63 -34.25 6.58
CA PHE A 85 124.67 -35.33 6.30
C PHE A 85 124.93 -36.56 7.16
N ALA A 86 126.20 -36.90 7.44
CA ALA A 86 126.53 -37.97 8.36
C ALA A 86 125.99 -37.70 9.77
N GLU A 87 126.08 -36.47 10.28
CA GLU A 87 125.53 -36.12 11.59
C GLU A 87 124.01 -36.26 11.64
N TYR A 88 123.30 -35.86 10.58
CA TYR A 88 121.85 -36.02 10.49
C TYR A 88 121.43 -37.49 10.46
N PHE A 89 122.05 -38.30 9.59
CA PHE A 89 121.76 -39.73 9.58
C PHE A 89 122.14 -40.42 10.88
N ARG A 90 123.21 -39.98 11.55
CA ARG A 90 123.62 -40.51 12.86
C ARG A 90 122.58 -40.21 13.93
N LYS A 91 122.01 -39.00 13.92
CA LYS A 91 120.94 -38.61 14.84
C LYS A 91 119.69 -39.47 14.61
N GLU A 92 119.22 -39.57 13.37
CA GLU A 92 118.04 -40.38 13.03
C GLU A 92 118.25 -41.87 13.32
N HIS A 93 119.43 -42.41 13.04
CA HIS A 93 119.77 -43.79 13.38
C HIS A 93 119.76 -44.00 14.89
N LYS A 94 120.36 -43.09 15.66
CA LYS A 94 120.35 -43.16 17.14
C LYS A 94 118.94 -43.04 17.71
N ASP A 95 118.14 -42.12 17.20
CA ASP A 95 116.75 -41.92 17.66
C ASP A 95 115.90 -43.14 17.32
N THR A 96 116.08 -43.75 16.15
CA THR A 96 115.45 -45.02 15.76
C THR A 96 115.90 -46.17 16.67
N LEU A 97 117.20 -46.27 16.98
CA LEU A 97 117.74 -47.29 17.89
C LEU A 97 117.17 -47.16 19.31
N ALA A 98 116.92 -45.95 19.80
CA ALA A 98 116.34 -45.72 21.12
C ALA A 98 114.91 -46.28 21.26
N ILE A 99 114.16 -46.37 20.15
CA ILE A 99 112.77 -46.86 20.12
C ILE A 99 112.64 -48.30 19.58
N VAL A 100 113.76 -48.96 19.28
CA VAL A 100 113.82 -50.37 18.82
C VAL A 100 112.95 -51.32 19.65
N PRO A 101 112.97 -51.30 21.00
CA PRO A 101 112.16 -52.23 21.79
C PRO A 101 110.65 -52.14 21.50
N LYS A 102 110.15 -50.96 21.17
CA LYS A 102 108.73 -50.73 20.85
C LYS A 102 108.41 -51.11 19.41
N ILE A 103 109.29 -50.76 18.47
CA ILE A 103 109.10 -51.11 17.05
C ILE A 103 109.25 -52.63 16.81
N GLN A 104 110.08 -53.31 17.61
CA GLN A 104 110.30 -54.75 17.50
C GLN A 104 109.02 -55.58 17.69
N GLN A 105 108.03 -55.03 18.40
CA GLN A 105 106.70 -55.65 18.55
C GLN A 105 105.87 -55.58 17.26
N ILE A 106 106.18 -54.65 16.36
CA ILE A 106 105.45 -54.40 15.10
C ILE A 106 106.15 -55.14 13.94
N LYS A 107 107.48 -55.01 13.82
CA LYS A 107 108.27 -55.61 12.71
C LYS A 107 109.65 -56.13 13.18
N PRO A 108 109.75 -57.38 13.64
CA PRO A 108 110.98 -57.88 14.25
C PRO A 108 112.13 -58.12 13.25
N ALA A 109 111.85 -58.37 11.96
CA ALA A 109 112.86 -58.67 10.96
C ALA A 109 113.60 -57.40 10.49
N GLU A 110 112.86 -56.35 10.18
CA GLU A 110 113.35 -55.05 9.71
C GLU A 110 114.08 -54.30 10.82
N VAL A 111 113.58 -54.40 12.06
CA VAL A 111 114.23 -53.83 13.25
C VAL A 111 115.57 -54.52 13.58
N LYS A 112 115.67 -55.84 13.41
CA LYS A 112 116.97 -56.54 13.47
C LYS A 112 117.91 -56.05 12.38
N GLY A 113 117.38 -55.79 11.18
CA GLY A 113 118.10 -55.13 10.09
C GLY A 113 118.68 -53.79 10.52
N ILE A 114 117.87 -52.86 11.04
CA ILE A 114 118.34 -51.54 11.49
C ILE A 114 119.37 -51.65 12.64
N SER A 115 119.14 -52.57 13.59
CA SER A 115 120.02 -52.77 14.75
C SER A 115 121.39 -53.36 14.36
N SER A 116 121.47 -54.06 13.22
CA SER A 116 122.72 -54.63 12.68
C SER A 116 123.47 -53.68 11.75
N LEU A 117 122.85 -52.57 11.33
CA LEU A 117 123.52 -51.52 10.59
C LEU A 117 124.44 -50.73 11.51
N ASN A 118 125.75 -50.84 11.28
CA ASN A 118 126.74 -50.00 11.95
C ASN A 118 126.89 -48.68 11.20
N PHE A 119 126.79 -47.56 11.93
CA PHE A 119 127.03 -46.25 11.35
C PHE A 119 128.49 -46.13 10.90
N PRO A 120 128.78 -45.73 9.64
CA PRO A 120 130.14 -45.68 9.14
C PRO A 120 130.96 -44.58 9.84
N GLY A 121 132.24 -44.85 10.10
CA GLY A 121 133.18 -43.83 10.56
C GLY A 121 133.48 -42.84 9.44
N VAL A 122 132.87 -41.66 9.50
CA VAL A 122 133.14 -40.53 8.60
C VAL A 122 134.21 -39.67 9.25
N GLY A 123 135.43 -39.68 8.70
CA GLY A 123 136.58 -38.96 9.20
C GLY A 123 136.64 -37.54 8.65
N ALA A 124 137.40 -37.34 7.57
CA ALA A 124 137.54 -36.05 6.92
C ALA A 124 136.34 -35.69 6.02
N GLY A 125 135.52 -36.68 5.65
CA GLY A 125 134.44 -36.50 4.67
C GLY A 125 134.91 -36.71 3.23
N ASP A 126 136.03 -37.43 3.04
CA ASP A 126 136.57 -37.72 1.72
C ASP A 126 135.64 -38.62 0.89
N PHE A 127 135.98 -38.87 -0.38
CA PHE A 127 135.15 -39.69 -1.26
C PHE A 127 134.89 -41.11 -0.72
N LYS A 128 135.82 -41.69 0.06
CA LYS A 128 135.63 -43.01 0.66
C LYS A 128 134.65 -42.95 1.82
N ASP A 129 134.71 -41.90 2.62
CA ASP A 129 133.76 -41.64 3.70
C ASP A 129 132.35 -41.41 3.12
N PHE A 130 132.25 -40.69 2.01
CA PHE A 130 130.99 -40.44 1.30
C PHE A 130 130.34 -41.72 0.75
N GLU A 131 131.11 -42.59 0.07
CA GLU A 131 130.57 -43.85 -0.46
C GLU A 131 130.03 -44.76 0.65
N LYS A 132 130.73 -44.86 1.78
CA LYS A 132 130.25 -45.61 2.95
C LYS A 132 128.98 -45.02 3.54
N LEU A 133 128.89 -43.69 3.61
CA LEU A 133 127.70 -43.00 4.11
C LEU A 133 126.50 -43.23 3.19
N LEU A 134 126.68 -43.19 1.88
CA LEU A 134 125.63 -43.45 0.90
C LEU A 134 125.11 -44.89 0.97
N GLU A 135 125.99 -45.88 1.12
CA GLU A 135 125.60 -47.29 1.29
C GLU A 135 124.81 -47.52 2.58
N PHE A 136 125.27 -46.91 3.69
CA PHE A 136 124.54 -46.91 4.95
C PHE A 136 123.16 -46.26 4.80
N ALA A 137 123.08 -45.06 4.22
CA ALA A 137 121.85 -44.30 4.08
C ALA A 137 120.80 -45.05 3.24
N LYS A 138 121.20 -45.67 2.13
CA LYS A 138 120.32 -46.52 1.30
C LYS A 138 119.74 -47.69 2.11
N SER A 139 120.60 -48.37 2.88
CA SER A 139 120.20 -49.53 3.68
C SER A 139 119.29 -49.12 4.84
N PHE A 140 119.64 -48.03 5.53
CA PHE A 140 118.88 -47.51 6.67
C PHE A 140 117.53 -46.96 6.25
N SER A 141 117.47 -46.10 5.23
CA SER A 141 116.22 -45.49 4.75
C SER A 141 115.22 -46.52 4.26
N LYS A 142 115.67 -47.55 3.52
CA LYS A 142 114.79 -48.63 3.07
C LYS A 142 114.08 -49.30 4.25
N LEU A 143 114.82 -49.67 5.29
CA LEU A 143 114.24 -50.31 6.46
C LEU A 143 113.39 -49.33 7.30
N TYR A 144 113.82 -48.07 7.43
CA TYR A 144 113.11 -47.03 8.16
C TYR A 144 111.74 -46.73 7.56
N LEU A 145 111.66 -46.53 6.25
CA LEU A 145 110.42 -46.17 5.56
C LEU A 145 109.36 -47.27 5.63
N PHE A 146 109.77 -48.54 5.52
CA PHE A 146 108.84 -49.68 5.70
C PHE A 146 108.22 -49.70 7.10
N ILE A 147 109.01 -49.40 8.12
CA ILE A 147 108.52 -49.35 9.49
C ILE A 147 107.60 -48.14 9.70
N HIS A 148 107.96 -46.98 9.12
CA HIS A 148 107.19 -45.75 9.22
C HIS A 148 105.76 -45.90 8.66
N GLU A 149 105.62 -46.46 7.46
CA GLU A 149 104.31 -46.61 6.80
C GLU A 149 103.33 -47.46 7.64
N ASP A 150 103.79 -48.59 8.17
CA ASP A 150 102.96 -49.50 8.96
C ASP A 150 102.55 -48.88 10.30
N VAL A 151 103.48 -48.19 10.97
CA VAL A 151 103.18 -47.48 12.23
C VAL A 151 102.16 -46.36 11.99
N ALA A 152 102.33 -45.55 10.94
CA ALA A 152 101.39 -44.47 10.61
C ALA A 152 99.97 -45.00 10.37
N ARG A 153 99.83 -46.12 9.65
CA ARG A 153 98.52 -46.76 9.40
C ARG A 153 97.85 -47.23 10.68
N LYS A 154 98.59 -47.86 11.59
CA LYS A 154 98.05 -48.35 12.87
C LYS A 154 97.55 -47.20 13.76
N VAL A 155 98.35 -46.13 13.87
CA VAL A 155 98.00 -44.96 14.70
C VAL A 155 96.75 -44.27 14.19
N LYS A 156 96.65 -44.07 12.86
CA LYS A 156 95.46 -43.46 12.24
C LYS A 156 94.19 -44.27 12.47
N SER A 157 94.25 -45.59 12.26
CA SER A 157 93.10 -46.48 12.52
C SER A 157 92.59 -46.35 13.96
N THR A 158 93.51 -46.24 14.93
CA THR A 158 93.15 -46.13 16.35
C THR A 158 92.51 -44.78 16.67
N LEU A 159 92.99 -43.69 16.06
CA LEU A 159 92.41 -42.35 16.20
C LEU A 159 90.96 -42.31 15.67
N ASP A 160 90.76 -42.77 14.44
CA ASP A 160 89.46 -42.76 13.76
C ASP A 160 88.42 -43.61 14.53
N GLU A 161 88.82 -44.79 15.02
CA GLU A 161 87.97 -45.68 15.83
C GLU A 161 87.54 -45.03 17.15
N ASN A 162 88.46 -44.34 17.84
CA ASN A 162 88.14 -43.68 19.11
C ASN A 162 87.18 -42.50 18.89
N GLN A 163 87.38 -41.68 17.85
CA GLN A 163 86.50 -40.55 17.53
C GLN A 163 85.05 -41.00 17.28
N ALA A 164 84.85 -42.03 16.44
CA ALA A 164 83.53 -42.58 16.18
C ALA A 164 82.84 -43.15 17.45
N THR A 165 83.64 -43.70 18.37
CA THR A 165 83.13 -44.24 19.64
C THR A 165 82.66 -43.13 20.58
N VAL A 166 83.40 -42.02 20.68
CA VAL A 166 83.02 -40.84 21.47
C VAL A 166 81.69 -40.27 21.01
N ASP A 167 81.53 -40.03 19.70
CA ASP A 167 80.29 -39.47 19.13
C ASP A 167 79.07 -40.35 19.40
N THR A 168 79.25 -41.67 19.39
CA THR A 168 78.17 -42.62 19.69
C THR A 168 77.81 -42.59 21.18
N TYR A 169 78.81 -42.50 22.05
CA TYR A 169 78.60 -42.56 23.50
C TYR A 169 78.00 -41.26 24.05
N GLU A 170 78.40 -40.09 23.52
CA GLU A 170 77.89 -38.78 23.95
C GLU A 170 76.37 -38.63 23.76
N ARG A 171 75.74 -39.42 22.87
CA ARG A 171 74.27 -39.47 22.70
C ARG A 171 73.54 -40.08 23.89
N HIS A 172 74.23 -40.87 24.72
CA HIS A 172 73.61 -41.69 25.76
C HIS A 172 74.22 -41.49 27.15
N ILE A 173 75.49 -41.08 27.23
CA ILE A 173 76.20 -40.77 28.47
C ILE A 173 77.04 -39.50 28.30
N THR A 174 77.27 -38.77 29.39
CA THR A 174 78.25 -37.68 29.38
C THR A 174 79.66 -38.25 29.47
N ILE A 175 80.52 -37.95 28.50
CA ILE A 175 81.94 -38.29 28.52
C ILE A 175 82.75 -37.08 29.01
N ASP A 176 83.66 -37.29 29.96
CA ASP A 176 84.62 -36.26 30.33
C ASP A 176 85.68 -36.13 29.24
N LYS A 177 85.68 -34.98 28.53
CA LYS A 177 86.60 -34.72 27.42
C LYS A 177 88.06 -34.65 27.85
N SER A 178 88.34 -34.47 29.14
CA SER A 178 89.72 -34.50 29.66
C SER A 178 90.33 -35.91 29.68
N GLU A 179 89.50 -36.95 29.78
CA GLU A 179 89.92 -38.36 29.80
C GLU A 179 90.18 -38.94 28.40
N VAL A 180 89.70 -38.25 27.35
CA VAL A 180 89.94 -38.61 25.92
C VAL A 180 90.58 -37.45 25.14
N ALA A 181 91.35 -36.62 25.85
CA ALA A 181 91.91 -35.38 25.31
C ALA A 181 92.82 -35.61 24.08
N THR A 182 93.46 -36.78 23.97
CA THR A 182 94.35 -37.09 22.84
C THR A 182 93.57 -37.31 21.56
N THR A 183 92.44 -38.02 21.64
CA THR A 183 91.52 -38.30 20.53
C THR A 183 90.85 -37.03 20.01
N VAL A 184 90.54 -36.09 20.91
CA VAL A 184 89.89 -34.81 20.58
C VAL A 184 90.86 -33.78 19.98
N ALA A 185 92.14 -33.83 20.34
CA ALA A 185 93.12 -32.80 19.98
C ALA A 185 93.92 -33.05 18.70
N ASN A 186 93.81 -34.24 18.08
CA ASN A 186 94.60 -34.60 16.90
C ASN A 186 93.69 -34.96 15.72
N ASP A 187 93.99 -34.40 14.55
CA ASP A 187 93.23 -34.65 13.31
C ASP A 187 94.03 -35.45 12.26
N GLU A 188 95.38 -35.47 12.34
CA GLU A 188 96.21 -36.11 11.31
C GLU A 188 97.52 -36.72 11.85
N VAL A 189 97.99 -37.80 11.22
CA VAL A 189 99.19 -38.58 11.60
C VAL A 189 100.36 -38.39 10.60
N VAL A 190 100.10 -37.78 9.45
CA VAL A 190 101.05 -37.65 8.32
C VAL A 190 102.14 -36.62 8.64
N GLY A 191 103.42 -36.97 8.37
CA GLY A 191 104.57 -36.06 8.55
C GLY A 191 105.25 -36.12 9.91
N LEU A 192 104.73 -36.92 10.86
CA LEU A 192 105.37 -37.16 12.15
C LEU A 192 106.57 -38.12 12.03
N SER A 193 107.59 -37.92 12.87
CA SER A 193 108.71 -38.85 12.99
C SER A 193 108.23 -40.18 13.56
N LEU A 194 108.96 -41.27 13.28
CA LEU A 194 108.64 -42.59 13.83
C LEU A 194 108.54 -42.59 15.38
N ARG A 195 109.35 -41.76 16.05
CA ARG A 195 109.31 -41.60 17.51
C ARG A 195 108.01 -40.96 17.98
N ASP A 196 107.58 -39.89 17.32
CA ASP A 196 106.39 -39.13 17.73
C ASP A 196 105.12 -39.94 17.47
N MET A 197 105.06 -40.71 16.39
CA MET A 197 103.95 -41.61 16.11
C MET A 197 103.79 -42.69 17.18
N ILE A 198 104.89 -43.26 17.69
CA ILE A 198 104.83 -44.24 18.77
C ILE A 198 104.31 -43.62 20.07
N ILE A 199 104.70 -42.37 20.39
CA ILE A 199 104.20 -41.65 21.56
C ILE A 199 102.70 -41.36 21.43
N LEU A 200 102.25 -40.95 20.24
CA LEU A 200 100.83 -40.71 19.97
C LEU A 200 100.02 -42.01 20.08
N ASN A 201 100.53 -43.12 19.54
CA ASN A 201 99.88 -44.43 19.65
C ASN A 201 99.63 -44.85 21.10
N ASP A 202 100.64 -44.73 21.96
CA ASP A 202 100.54 -45.13 23.37
C ASP A 202 99.43 -44.34 24.09
N LYS A 203 99.27 -43.06 23.76
CA LYS A 203 98.21 -42.21 24.32
C LYS A 203 96.84 -42.56 23.75
N LEU A 204 96.72 -42.80 22.44
CA LEU A 204 95.45 -43.21 21.83
C LEU A 204 94.99 -44.60 22.30
N GLU A 205 95.92 -45.52 22.57
CA GLU A 205 95.59 -46.81 23.18
C GLU A 205 95.06 -46.64 24.63
N ALA A 206 95.49 -45.61 25.37
CA ALA A 206 94.93 -45.29 26.69
C ALA A 206 93.51 -44.71 26.60
N ASP A 207 93.28 -43.75 25.69
CA ASP A 207 91.93 -43.22 25.40
C ASP A 207 90.97 -44.36 25.00
N ARG A 208 91.44 -45.31 24.18
CA ARG A 208 90.66 -46.48 23.75
C ARG A 208 90.25 -47.36 24.93
N GLN A 209 91.18 -47.64 25.86
CA GLN A 209 90.88 -48.45 27.06
C GLN A 209 89.81 -47.79 27.94
N PHE A 210 89.82 -46.46 28.06
CA PHE A 210 88.79 -45.73 28.78
C PHE A 210 87.42 -45.89 28.12
N LEU A 211 87.35 -45.71 26.79
CA LEU A 211 86.12 -45.89 26.01
C LEU A 211 85.59 -47.32 26.09
N ASP A 212 86.46 -48.33 25.92
CA ASP A 212 86.08 -49.73 26.06
C ASP A 212 85.49 -50.05 27.46
N GLY A 213 85.99 -49.41 28.52
CA GLY A 213 85.45 -49.53 29.87
C GLY A 213 84.03 -48.97 30.06
N ARG A 214 83.54 -48.12 29.16
CA ARG A 214 82.19 -47.50 29.22
C ARG A 214 81.16 -48.22 28.35
N LYS A 215 81.59 -49.14 27.49
CA LYS A 215 80.75 -49.86 26.52
C LYS A 215 79.53 -50.55 27.14
N ASP A 216 79.72 -51.24 28.26
CA ASP A 216 78.65 -51.98 28.94
C ASP A 216 77.60 -51.04 29.55
N GLN A 217 78.03 -49.87 30.03
CA GLN A 217 77.14 -48.85 30.59
C GLN A 217 76.26 -48.26 29.48
N VAL A 218 76.84 -47.90 28.34
CA VAL A 218 76.11 -47.37 27.18
C VAL A 218 75.15 -48.42 26.62
N SER A 219 75.60 -49.66 26.48
CA SER A 219 74.76 -50.76 25.95
C SER A 219 73.52 -51.01 26.83
N LYS A 220 73.65 -50.97 28.15
CA LYS A 220 72.51 -51.11 29.07
C LYS A 220 71.51 -49.97 28.97
N LEU A 221 72.00 -48.73 28.93
CA LEU A 221 71.13 -47.54 28.83
C LEU A 221 70.43 -47.47 27.48
N LEU A 222 71.14 -47.76 26.38
CA LEU A 222 70.57 -47.81 25.05
C LEU A 222 69.51 -48.91 24.91
N SER A 223 69.78 -50.12 25.41
CA SER A 223 68.78 -51.20 25.42
C SER A 223 67.52 -50.82 26.20
N SER A 224 67.67 -50.24 27.40
CA SER A 224 66.54 -49.75 28.20
C SER A 224 65.76 -48.63 27.49
N SER A 225 66.46 -47.70 26.85
CA SER A 225 65.84 -46.59 26.12
C SER A 225 65.10 -47.07 24.89
N LEU A 226 65.66 -48.02 24.13
CA LEU A 226 65.01 -48.62 22.96
C LEU A 226 63.72 -49.34 23.32
N VAL A 227 63.73 -50.16 24.37
CA VAL A 227 62.52 -50.85 24.84
C VAL A 227 61.46 -49.83 25.26
N GLY A 228 61.81 -48.85 26.09
CA GLY A 228 60.86 -47.82 26.54
C GLY A 228 60.29 -46.96 25.40
N ASN A 229 61.13 -46.56 24.45
CA ASN A 229 60.69 -45.77 23.28
C ASN A 229 59.82 -46.61 22.33
N THR A 230 60.11 -47.90 22.17
CA THR A 230 59.29 -48.81 21.36
C THR A 230 57.92 -49.06 22.01
N GLU A 231 57.87 -49.23 23.33
CA GLU A 231 56.62 -49.36 24.09
C GLU A 231 55.76 -48.09 24.01
N SER A 232 56.38 -46.90 24.15
CA SER A 232 55.71 -45.61 23.98
C SER A 232 55.12 -45.43 22.58
N LEU A 233 55.89 -45.82 21.54
CA LEU A 233 55.40 -45.80 20.16
C LEU A 233 54.27 -46.81 19.94
N GLN A 234 54.34 -47.99 20.56
CA GLN A 234 53.28 -48.99 20.48
C GLN A 234 51.97 -48.49 21.16
N ALA A 235 52.06 -47.83 22.31
CA ALA A 235 50.91 -47.22 22.97
C ALA A 235 50.28 -46.12 22.09
N SER A 236 51.11 -45.34 21.39
CA SER A 236 50.66 -44.34 20.41
C SER A 236 49.94 -45.01 19.23
N VAL A 237 50.48 -46.11 18.70
CA VAL A 237 49.87 -46.92 17.64
C VAL A 237 48.50 -47.48 18.04
N GLU A 238 48.37 -48.00 19.26
CA GLU A 238 47.09 -48.50 19.77
C GLU A 238 46.06 -47.38 19.94
N THR A 239 46.50 -46.21 20.39
CA THR A 239 45.63 -45.03 20.54
C THR A 239 45.17 -44.52 19.18
N SER A 240 46.07 -44.40 18.19
CA SER A 240 45.69 -43.99 16.83
C SER A 240 44.76 -45.00 16.16
N ALA A 241 44.95 -46.30 16.38
CA ALA A 241 44.06 -47.33 15.85
C ALA A 241 42.64 -47.24 16.47
N ARG A 242 42.54 -46.96 17.78
CA ARG A 242 41.23 -46.69 18.43
C ARG A 242 40.53 -45.45 17.88
N LEU A 243 41.30 -44.44 17.47
CA LEU A 243 40.79 -43.24 16.82
C LEU A 243 40.48 -43.45 15.32
N GLY A 244 40.69 -44.66 14.78
CA GLY A 244 40.32 -45.02 13.41
C GLY A 244 41.43 -44.85 12.37
N LEU A 245 42.70 -44.69 12.76
CA LEU A 245 43.82 -44.74 11.82
C LEU A 245 44.13 -46.19 11.44
N GLU A 246 43.94 -46.54 10.17
CA GLU A 246 44.30 -47.86 9.64
C GLU A 246 45.82 -47.97 9.48
N LEU A 247 46.47 -48.68 10.40
CA LEU A 247 47.90 -48.99 10.32
C LEU A 247 48.12 -50.37 9.68
N PRO A 248 49.09 -50.53 8.77
CA PRO A 248 49.45 -51.83 8.23
C PRO A 248 49.79 -52.83 9.34
N ILE A 249 49.26 -54.06 9.26
CA ILE A 249 49.52 -55.13 10.23
C ILE A 249 51.03 -55.40 10.40
N GLU A 250 51.80 -55.14 9.34
CA GLU A 250 53.27 -55.28 9.31
C GLU A 250 53.97 -54.27 10.23
N TYR A 251 53.41 -53.06 10.41
CA TYR A 251 54.02 -52.00 11.21
C TYR A 251 54.04 -52.35 12.71
N THR A 252 52.93 -52.87 13.25
CA THR A 252 52.88 -53.34 14.64
C THR A 252 53.77 -54.58 14.86
N LYS A 253 53.96 -55.41 13.83
CA LYS A 253 54.91 -56.53 13.88
C LYS A 253 56.36 -56.04 13.89
N GLU A 254 56.69 -55.04 13.09
CA GLU A 254 58.01 -54.37 13.04
C GLU A 254 58.40 -53.85 14.44
N LEU A 255 57.51 -53.14 15.13
CA LEU A 255 57.78 -52.63 16.48
C LEU A 255 58.00 -53.74 17.53
N ARG A 256 57.21 -54.81 17.48
CA ARG A 256 57.41 -55.96 18.40
C ARG A 256 58.74 -56.66 18.16
N LEU A 257 59.18 -56.75 16.90
CA LEU A 257 60.49 -57.32 16.56
C LEU A 257 61.60 -56.42 17.10
N ILE A 258 61.51 -55.10 16.92
CA ILE A 258 62.49 -54.14 17.46
C ILE A 258 62.60 -54.25 18.99
N ALA A 259 61.48 -54.26 19.72
CA ALA A 259 61.49 -54.40 21.19
C ALA A 259 62.10 -55.73 21.64
N ARG A 260 61.70 -56.84 21.01
CA ARG A 260 62.24 -58.18 21.30
C ARG A 260 63.73 -58.24 21.06
N ASP A 261 64.19 -57.73 19.92
CA ASP A 261 65.58 -57.83 19.50
C ASP A 261 66.46 -56.85 20.31
N ALA A 262 65.93 -55.70 20.74
CA ALA A 262 66.61 -54.76 21.65
C ALA A 262 66.85 -55.35 23.05
N SER A 263 65.91 -56.17 23.56
CA SER A 263 66.05 -56.86 24.84
C SER A 263 67.08 -58.00 24.84
N LYS A 264 67.48 -58.47 23.65
CA LYS A 264 68.41 -59.60 23.45
C LYS A 264 69.76 -59.18 22.85
N ALA A 265 69.91 -57.92 22.50
CA ALA A 265 71.11 -57.44 21.85
C ALA A 265 72.23 -57.23 22.87
N ASP A 266 73.25 -58.08 22.78
CA ASP A 266 74.43 -58.03 23.67
C ASP A 266 75.57 -57.16 23.12
N THR A 267 75.38 -56.56 21.94
CA THR A 267 76.39 -55.73 21.28
C THR A 267 75.85 -54.34 20.95
N LEU A 268 76.68 -53.32 21.20
CA LEU A 268 76.35 -51.93 20.92
C LEU A 268 75.96 -51.70 19.44
N THR A 269 76.64 -52.35 18.50
CA THR A 269 76.34 -52.23 17.07
C THR A 269 74.94 -52.71 16.71
N ALA A 270 74.47 -53.80 17.34
CA ALA A 270 73.11 -54.30 17.16
C ALA A 270 72.09 -53.32 17.75
N LEU A 271 72.37 -52.75 18.93
CA LEU A 271 71.52 -51.75 19.57
C LEU A 271 71.39 -50.47 18.73
N VAL A 272 72.48 -49.92 18.19
CA VAL A 272 72.44 -48.73 17.32
C VAL A 272 71.67 -49.01 16.01
N THR A 273 71.77 -50.22 15.47
CA THR A 273 70.99 -50.61 14.28
C THR A 273 69.49 -50.61 14.58
N LEU A 274 69.10 -51.14 15.74
CA LEU A 274 67.71 -51.14 16.21
C LEU A 274 67.19 -49.73 16.52
N GLU A 275 68.05 -48.83 17.00
CA GLU A 275 67.71 -47.41 17.19
C GLU A 275 67.33 -46.73 15.87
N ASN A 276 68.13 -46.95 14.81
CA ASN A 276 67.83 -46.41 13.49
C ASN A 276 66.52 -46.98 12.91
N GLN A 277 66.24 -48.26 13.16
CA GLN A 277 64.97 -48.89 12.77
C GLN A 277 63.79 -48.28 13.52
N LEU A 278 63.92 -48.06 14.84
CA LEU A 278 62.90 -47.43 15.66
C LEU A 278 62.63 -45.98 15.22
N HIS A 279 63.67 -45.21 14.96
CA HIS A 279 63.54 -43.84 14.46
C HIS A 279 62.82 -43.82 13.09
N SER A 280 63.18 -44.73 12.18
CA SER A 280 62.49 -44.87 10.89
C SER A 280 61.00 -45.20 11.07
N ALA A 281 60.66 -46.03 12.05
CA ALA A 281 59.27 -46.30 12.38
C ALA A 281 58.57 -45.04 12.91
N GLN A 282 59.16 -44.30 13.85
CA GLN A 282 58.60 -43.03 14.36
C GLN A 282 58.26 -42.04 13.25
N VAL A 283 59.16 -41.87 12.27
CA VAL A 283 58.93 -41.00 11.10
C VAL A 283 57.77 -41.48 10.24
N LYS A 284 57.65 -42.80 9.98
CA LYS A 284 56.50 -43.37 9.25
C LYS A 284 55.19 -43.05 9.96
N MET A 285 55.12 -43.25 11.28
CA MET A 285 53.93 -42.95 12.08
C MET A 285 53.56 -41.47 12.05
N ALA A 286 54.55 -40.59 12.23
CA ALA A 286 54.34 -39.14 12.17
C ALA A 286 53.76 -38.73 10.81
N ASN A 287 54.32 -39.23 9.70
CA ASN A 287 53.81 -38.92 8.36
C ASN A 287 52.38 -39.42 8.14
N MET A 288 52.04 -40.64 8.57
CA MET A 288 50.67 -41.16 8.47
C MET A 288 49.67 -40.29 9.24
N LEU A 289 50.03 -39.82 10.43
CA LEU A 289 49.19 -38.91 11.21
C LEU A 289 49.04 -37.54 10.52
N ARG A 290 50.14 -36.97 10.00
CA ARG A 290 50.11 -35.68 9.27
C ARG A 290 49.20 -35.76 8.06
N ASP A 291 49.37 -36.78 7.22
CA ASP A 291 48.55 -36.97 6.01
C ASP A 291 47.08 -37.09 6.37
N ARG A 292 46.74 -37.83 7.43
CA ARG A 292 45.35 -37.98 7.86
C ARG A 292 44.76 -36.68 8.42
N ILE A 293 45.51 -35.90 9.21
CA ILE A 293 45.08 -34.59 9.74
C ILE A 293 44.80 -33.61 8.59
N ILE A 294 45.70 -33.54 7.61
CA ILE A 294 45.55 -32.67 6.43
C ILE A 294 44.31 -33.09 5.63
N ASN A 295 44.19 -34.38 5.31
CA ASN A 295 43.12 -34.87 4.43
C ASN A 295 41.73 -34.86 5.08
N ALA A 296 41.62 -35.05 6.40
CA ALA A 296 40.33 -35.11 7.09
C ALA A 296 39.50 -33.81 6.92
N THR A 297 40.15 -32.64 6.96
CA THR A 297 39.46 -31.36 6.71
C THR A 297 38.89 -31.30 5.28
N HIS A 298 39.70 -31.68 4.30
CA HIS A 298 39.35 -31.61 2.89
C HIS A 298 38.27 -32.63 2.53
N GLU A 299 38.36 -33.87 3.02
CA GLU A 299 37.37 -34.92 2.78
C GLU A 299 35.98 -34.52 3.30
N VAL A 300 35.89 -34.04 4.54
CA VAL A 300 34.61 -33.61 5.13
C VAL A 300 34.04 -32.40 4.40
N THR A 301 34.88 -31.40 4.11
CA THR A 301 34.43 -30.16 3.46
C THR A 301 34.02 -30.40 2.01
N ALA A 302 34.78 -31.19 1.25
CA ALA A 302 34.46 -31.51 -0.15
C ALA A 302 33.12 -32.25 -0.28
N LYS A 303 32.88 -33.26 0.58
CA LYS A 303 31.61 -34.01 0.59
C LYS A 303 30.38 -33.12 0.82
N ILE A 304 30.52 -32.14 1.70
CA ILE A 304 29.46 -31.19 2.02
C ILE A 304 29.22 -30.20 0.87
N VAL A 305 30.30 -29.67 0.29
CA VAL A 305 30.23 -28.70 -0.82
C VAL A 305 29.69 -29.35 -2.09
N GLU A 306 30.12 -30.57 -2.42
CA GLU A 306 29.55 -31.36 -3.52
C GLU A 306 28.06 -31.66 -3.29
N GLY A 307 27.65 -31.77 -2.02
CA GLY A 307 26.26 -31.85 -1.59
C GLY A 307 25.45 -30.56 -1.68
N GLY A 308 26.06 -29.44 -2.08
CA GLY A 308 25.40 -28.13 -2.19
C GLY A 308 25.04 -27.47 -0.84
N ILE A 309 25.56 -27.99 0.28
CA ILE A 309 25.34 -27.41 1.61
C ILE A 309 26.38 -26.29 1.82
N PRO A 310 25.97 -25.06 2.19
CA PRO A 310 26.90 -23.98 2.48
C PRO A 310 27.82 -24.35 3.66
N THR A 311 29.14 -24.13 3.50
CA THR A 311 30.14 -24.33 4.56
C THR A 311 30.32 -23.10 5.45
N THR A 312 29.27 -22.28 5.59
CA THR A 312 29.31 -21.12 6.48
C THR A 312 29.32 -21.57 7.94
N ALA A 313 29.90 -20.76 8.83
CA ALA A 313 30.05 -21.09 10.25
C ALA A 313 28.71 -21.36 10.97
N ASP A 314 27.62 -20.82 10.43
CA ASP A 314 26.26 -21.03 10.94
C ASP A 314 25.71 -22.44 10.63
N VAL A 315 26.33 -23.16 9.68
CA VAL A 315 25.89 -24.47 9.20
C VAL A 315 26.86 -25.56 9.64
N ILE A 316 28.16 -25.29 9.62
CA ILE A 316 29.22 -26.26 9.96
C ILE A 316 30.22 -25.62 10.91
N PRO A 317 30.58 -26.28 12.02
CA PRO A 317 31.58 -25.77 12.94
C PRO A 317 32.94 -25.61 12.23
N PRO A 318 33.72 -24.56 12.53
CA PRO A 318 35.01 -24.34 11.89
C PRO A 318 36.01 -25.44 12.28
N ALA A 319 36.84 -25.87 11.33
CA ALA A 319 37.87 -26.87 11.58
C ALA A 319 38.90 -26.35 12.61
N PRO A 320 39.39 -27.22 13.53
CA PRO A 320 40.37 -26.84 14.53
C PRO A 320 41.73 -26.54 13.89
N THR A 321 42.45 -25.54 14.42
CA THR A 321 43.83 -25.26 14.02
C THR A 321 44.79 -26.24 14.69
N VAL A 322 45.41 -27.11 13.88
CA VAL A 322 46.36 -28.13 14.34
C VAL A 322 47.74 -27.82 13.75
N SER A 323 48.77 -27.79 14.58
CA SER A 323 50.16 -27.66 14.11
C SER A 323 50.68 -29.00 13.60
N VAL A 324 51.11 -29.04 12.33
CA VAL A 324 51.52 -30.27 11.63
C VAL A 324 53.05 -30.36 11.46
N GLU A 325 53.77 -29.27 11.79
CA GLU A 325 55.21 -29.10 11.51
C GLU A 325 56.13 -29.90 12.46
N GLY A 326 55.63 -30.36 13.62
CA GLY A 326 56.43 -31.12 14.59
C GLY A 326 56.56 -32.61 14.27
N GLU A 327 57.69 -33.23 14.61
CA GLU A 327 57.90 -34.71 14.55
C GLU A 327 57.33 -35.45 15.78
N ASP A 328 56.85 -34.71 16.77
CA ASP A 328 56.31 -35.30 18.00
C ASP A 328 54.95 -35.97 17.76
N ILE A 329 54.97 -37.30 17.85
CA ILE A 329 53.80 -38.17 17.65
C ILE A 329 52.68 -37.84 18.63
N ALA A 330 52.97 -37.45 19.88
CA ALA A 330 51.94 -37.16 20.88
C ALA A 330 51.09 -35.93 20.48
N ASN A 331 51.76 -34.87 20.01
CA ASN A 331 51.10 -33.66 19.52
C ASN A 331 50.27 -33.92 18.26
N LEU A 332 50.82 -34.70 17.31
CA LEU A 332 50.08 -35.11 16.11
C LEU A 332 48.85 -35.95 16.47
N LEU A 333 48.96 -36.86 17.45
CA LEU A 333 47.84 -37.71 17.88
C LEU A 333 46.73 -36.90 18.57
N SER A 334 47.09 -35.90 19.39
CA SER A 334 46.13 -34.94 19.95
C SER A 334 45.45 -34.11 18.85
N GLY A 335 46.22 -33.70 17.85
CA GLY A 335 45.70 -33.03 16.65
C GLY A 335 44.68 -33.88 15.88
N PHE A 336 45.00 -35.15 15.68
CA PHE A 336 44.11 -36.12 15.04
C PHE A 336 42.83 -36.35 15.85
N GLN A 337 42.92 -36.46 17.17
CA GLN A 337 41.75 -36.59 18.04
C GLN A 337 40.79 -35.40 17.89
N ARG A 338 41.32 -34.16 17.89
CA ARG A 338 40.50 -32.95 17.68
C ARG A 338 39.80 -32.96 16.32
N MET A 339 40.46 -33.48 15.29
CA MET A 339 39.87 -33.63 13.96
C MET A 339 38.71 -34.63 13.94
N VAL A 340 38.84 -35.76 14.64
CA VAL A 340 37.76 -36.77 14.79
C VAL A 340 36.58 -36.21 15.60
N GLU A 341 36.85 -35.47 16.68
CA GLU A 341 35.81 -34.80 17.47
C GLU A 341 35.06 -33.76 16.64
N TRP A 342 35.79 -32.97 15.84
CA TRP A 342 35.20 -32.02 14.91
C TRP A 342 34.30 -32.72 13.88
N GLU A 343 34.74 -33.81 13.25
CA GLU A 343 33.89 -34.60 12.33
C GLU A 343 32.58 -35.05 13.02
N GLY A 344 32.65 -35.47 14.29
CA GLY A 344 31.49 -35.79 15.10
C GLY A 344 30.54 -34.59 15.30
N GLN A 345 31.09 -33.39 15.56
CA GLN A 345 30.30 -32.15 15.67
C GLN A 345 29.63 -31.78 14.34
N VAL A 346 30.34 -31.95 13.21
CA VAL A 346 29.78 -31.75 11.87
C VAL A 346 28.60 -32.68 11.62
N LYS A 347 28.71 -33.96 11.97
CA LYS A 347 27.59 -34.93 11.86
C LYS A 347 26.37 -34.50 12.69
N ILE A 348 26.58 -33.97 13.90
CA ILE A 348 25.49 -33.49 14.77
C ILE A 348 24.81 -32.26 14.15
N ALA A 349 25.59 -31.26 13.72
CA ALA A 349 25.05 -30.04 13.11
C ALA A 349 24.26 -30.32 11.83
N LEU A 350 24.81 -31.16 10.93
CA LEU A 350 24.12 -31.60 9.71
C LEU A 350 22.81 -32.32 10.03
N LYS A 351 22.81 -33.17 11.06
CA LYS A 351 21.63 -33.91 11.50
C LYS A 351 20.54 -32.98 12.03
N GLU A 352 20.88 -32.02 12.90
CA GLU A 352 19.92 -31.03 13.40
C GLU A 352 19.26 -30.25 12.26
N ARG A 353 20.07 -29.78 11.30
CA ARG A 353 19.56 -29.04 10.14
C ARG A 353 18.67 -29.89 9.23
N LEU A 354 19.02 -31.15 9.04
CA LEU A 354 18.20 -32.11 8.30
C LEU A 354 16.87 -32.39 9.00
N PHE A 355 16.84 -32.45 10.33
CA PHE A 355 15.60 -32.57 11.08
C PHE A 355 14.70 -31.34 10.90
N GLU A 356 15.26 -30.13 10.93
CA GLU A 356 14.50 -28.90 10.65
C GLU A 356 13.91 -28.90 9.24
N LEU A 357 14.72 -29.25 8.23
CA LEU A 357 14.27 -29.32 6.83
C LEU A 357 13.17 -30.39 6.66
N LEU A 358 13.33 -31.57 7.26
CA LEU A 358 12.32 -32.62 7.22
C LEU A 358 11.05 -32.25 7.98
N ASP A 359 11.13 -31.46 9.05
CA ASP A 359 9.97 -30.94 9.77
C ASP A 359 9.21 -29.88 8.96
N ASP A 360 9.92 -29.01 8.23
CA ASP A 360 9.29 -28.07 7.30
C ASP A 360 8.56 -28.79 6.16
N ILE A 361 9.17 -29.84 5.58
CA ILE A 361 8.52 -30.72 4.60
C ILE A 361 7.32 -31.44 5.23
N ALA A 362 7.42 -31.89 6.49
CA ALA A 362 6.31 -32.53 7.19
C ALA A 362 5.11 -31.60 7.34
N LYS A 363 5.33 -30.34 7.72
CA LYS A 363 4.28 -29.30 7.79
C LYS A 363 3.67 -29.03 6.41
N ALA A 364 4.45 -29.07 5.34
CA ALA A 364 3.95 -28.95 3.98
C ALA A 364 2.90 -30.05 3.64
N THR A 365 3.01 -31.23 4.26
CA THR A 365 2.02 -32.31 4.08
C THR A 365 0.67 -32.08 4.78
N GLU A 366 0.55 -31.06 5.62
CA GLU A 366 -0.73 -30.70 6.27
C GLU A 366 -1.67 -29.97 5.30
N GLN A 367 -1.13 -29.31 4.27
CA GLN A 367 -1.88 -28.58 3.23
C GLN A 367 -1.46 -29.04 1.83
N PRO A 368 -1.74 -30.30 1.44
CA PRO A 368 -1.19 -30.91 0.23
C PRO A 368 -1.64 -30.24 -1.07
N GLU A 369 -2.85 -29.69 -1.11
CA GLU A 369 -3.40 -29.02 -2.30
C GLU A 369 -2.66 -27.72 -2.62
N GLU A 370 -2.35 -26.91 -1.61
CA GLU A 370 -1.70 -25.60 -1.77
C GLU A 370 -0.21 -25.73 -2.10
N VAL A 371 0.39 -26.84 -1.68
CA VAL A 371 1.80 -27.16 -1.89
C VAL A 371 2.02 -27.99 -3.17
N GLY A 372 0.96 -28.56 -3.76
CA GLY A 372 1.02 -29.37 -4.98
C GLY A 372 1.44 -30.84 -4.76
N ILE A 373 1.29 -31.35 -3.54
CA ILE A 373 1.66 -32.73 -3.19
C ILE A 373 0.59 -33.70 -3.68
N LYS A 374 0.93 -34.52 -4.68
CA LYS A 374 0.02 -35.54 -5.24
C LYS A 374 -0.05 -36.84 -4.41
N ASP A 375 1.05 -37.20 -3.73
CA ASP A 375 1.15 -38.41 -2.93
C ASP A 375 1.71 -38.10 -1.53
N VAL A 376 0.80 -37.78 -0.61
CA VAL A 376 1.14 -37.46 0.79
C VAL A 376 1.74 -38.65 1.53
N ILE A 377 1.36 -39.88 1.16
CA ILE A 377 1.80 -41.09 1.85
C ILE A 377 3.27 -41.35 1.54
N ALA A 378 3.66 -41.24 0.27
CA ALA A 378 5.06 -41.40 -0.15
C ALA A 378 5.99 -40.37 0.51
N VAL A 379 5.57 -39.10 0.60
CA VAL A 379 6.35 -38.04 1.25
C VAL A 379 6.50 -38.30 2.75
N ARG A 380 5.43 -38.71 3.44
CA ARG A 380 5.49 -39.05 4.88
C ARG A 380 6.34 -40.30 5.15
N GLN A 381 6.30 -41.30 4.27
CA GLN A 381 7.18 -42.47 4.33
C GLN A 381 8.64 -42.06 4.15
N PHE A 382 8.95 -41.24 3.15
CA PHE A 382 10.29 -40.69 2.95
C PHE A 382 10.82 -39.96 4.19
N ILE A 383 10.00 -39.11 4.84
CA ILE A 383 10.38 -38.41 6.07
C ILE A 383 10.67 -39.40 7.20
N ALA A 384 9.80 -40.39 7.40
CA ALA A 384 9.98 -41.39 8.46
C ALA A 384 11.24 -42.24 8.25
N ASP A 385 11.47 -42.69 7.01
CA ASP A 385 12.64 -43.47 6.62
C ASP A 385 13.93 -42.65 6.71
N SER A 386 13.89 -41.38 6.28
CA SER A 386 15.00 -40.44 6.42
C SER A 386 15.34 -40.18 7.89
N LYS A 387 14.35 -39.87 8.75
CA LYS A 387 14.57 -39.67 10.20
C LYS A 387 15.12 -40.93 10.88
N LYS A 388 14.75 -42.12 10.41
CA LYS A 388 15.31 -43.39 10.91
C LYS A 388 16.76 -43.57 10.47
N THR A 389 17.06 -43.29 9.20
CA THR A 389 18.39 -43.43 8.59
C THR A 389 19.39 -42.44 9.22
N LEU A 390 18.97 -41.20 9.49
CA LEU A 390 19.79 -40.15 10.14
C LEU A 390 20.24 -40.48 11.57
N LYS A 391 19.74 -41.55 12.20
CA LYS A 391 20.21 -41.98 13.52
C LYS A 391 21.62 -42.57 13.49
N SER A 392 22.01 -43.20 12.39
CA SER A 392 23.30 -43.88 12.21
C SER A 392 23.96 -43.59 10.86
N ALA A 393 23.50 -42.56 10.15
CA ALA A 393 24.00 -42.20 8.83
C ALA A 393 25.42 -41.63 8.91
N GLU A 394 26.24 -41.95 7.91
CA GLU A 394 27.48 -41.23 7.64
C GLU A 394 27.20 -39.93 6.88
N ILE A 395 28.20 -39.04 6.76
CA ILE A 395 28.06 -37.73 6.10
C ILE A 395 27.50 -37.87 4.68
N ASP A 396 27.92 -38.89 3.92
CA ASP A 396 27.46 -39.12 2.54
C ASP A 396 25.96 -39.42 2.46
N ASP A 397 25.44 -40.19 3.42
CA ASP A 397 24.01 -40.50 3.51
C ASP A 397 23.20 -39.27 3.96
N MET A 398 23.74 -38.48 4.89
CA MET A 398 23.14 -37.21 5.31
C MET A 398 23.01 -36.22 4.14
N VAL A 399 24.06 -36.10 3.32
CA VAL A 399 24.06 -35.25 2.12
C VAL A 399 23.02 -35.73 1.09
N ARG A 400 22.89 -37.04 0.89
CA ARG A 400 21.87 -37.58 -0.04
C ARG A 400 20.45 -37.25 0.41
N VAL A 401 20.17 -37.42 1.71
CA VAL A 401 18.87 -37.03 2.30
C VAL A 401 18.65 -35.53 2.17
N TYR A 402 19.69 -34.71 2.34
CA TYR A 402 19.62 -33.26 2.18
C TYR A 402 19.20 -32.87 0.77
N LEU A 403 19.86 -33.39 -0.26
CA LEU A 403 19.56 -33.06 -1.66
C LEU A 403 18.12 -33.40 -2.03
N GLN A 404 17.64 -34.58 -1.63
CA GLN A 404 16.26 -35.00 -1.89
C GLN A 404 15.24 -34.14 -1.13
N SER A 405 15.51 -33.85 0.14
CA SER A 405 14.67 -32.99 0.97
C SER A 405 14.64 -31.56 0.44
N LYS A 406 15.80 -31.04 0.02
CA LYS A 406 15.92 -29.67 -0.49
C LYS A 406 15.21 -29.47 -1.81
N ALA A 407 15.29 -30.45 -2.72
CA ALA A 407 14.52 -30.44 -3.96
C ALA A 407 13.01 -30.40 -3.70
N MET A 408 12.52 -31.17 -2.72
CA MET A 408 11.11 -31.12 -2.29
C MET A 408 10.74 -29.76 -1.68
N ASP A 409 11.55 -29.22 -0.76
CA ASP A 409 11.32 -27.90 -0.14
C ASP A 409 11.26 -26.77 -1.19
N ASP A 410 12.17 -26.77 -2.17
CA ASP A 410 12.20 -25.76 -3.22
C ASP A 410 10.99 -25.85 -4.16
N GLU A 411 10.56 -27.07 -4.54
CA GLU A 411 9.35 -27.27 -5.35
C GLU A 411 8.10 -26.77 -4.60
N TYR A 412 7.99 -27.12 -3.32
CA TYR A 412 6.87 -26.73 -2.46
C TYR A 412 6.81 -25.22 -2.26
N ARG A 413 7.94 -24.56 -1.96
CA ARG A 413 8.03 -23.09 -1.86
C ARG A 413 7.63 -22.40 -3.16
N LYS A 414 8.07 -22.93 -4.31
CA LYS A 414 7.71 -22.39 -5.62
C LYS A 414 6.19 -22.43 -5.83
N ASN A 415 5.56 -23.57 -5.57
CA ASN A 415 4.12 -23.74 -5.74
C ASN A 415 3.32 -22.78 -4.83
N ILE A 416 3.70 -22.64 -3.55
CA ILE A 416 3.05 -21.70 -2.63
C ILE A 416 3.25 -20.25 -3.10
N THR A 417 4.46 -19.91 -3.56
CA THR A 417 4.76 -18.56 -4.07
C THR A 417 3.93 -18.21 -5.30
N ASP A 418 3.75 -19.16 -6.22
CA ASP A 418 2.91 -18.97 -7.40
C ASP A 418 1.43 -18.84 -7.02
N ALA A 419 0.96 -19.58 -6.02
CA ALA A 419 -0.38 -19.41 -5.45
C ALA A 419 -0.58 -18.01 -4.83
N ILE A 420 0.39 -17.53 -4.05
CA ILE A 420 0.38 -16.17 -3.47
C ILE A 420 0.33 -15.10 -4.58
N ARG A 421 1.13 -15.25 -5.64
CA ARG A 421 1.11 -14.32 -6.80
C ARG A 421 -0.24 -14.29 -7.50
N ASN A 422 -0.89 -15.44 -7.68
CA ASN A 422 -2.23 -15.51 -8.25
C ASN A 422 -3.26 -14.77 -7.38
N TYR A 423 -3.25 -14.98 -6.06
CA TYR A 423 -4.15 -14.28 -5.15
C TYR A 423 -3.86 -12.78 -5.05
N LEU A 424 -2.59 -12.35 -5.13
CA LEU A 424 -2.21 -10.93 -5.18
C LEU A 424 -2.75 -10.28 -6.45
N THR A 425 -2.68 -10.99 -7.59
CA THR A 425 -3.25 -10.51 -8.85
C THR A 425 -4.76 -10.33 -8.72
N ARG A 426 -5.48 -11.32 -8.16
CA ARG A 426 -6.91 -11.22 -7.86
C ARG A 426 -7.24 -10.07 -6.91
N PHE A 427 -6.43 -9.88 -5.86
CA PHE A 427 -6.61 -8.78 -4.91
C PHE A 427 -6.44 -7.41 -5.59
N ASN A 428 -5.42 -7.25 -6.44
CA ASN A 428 -5.19 -6.01 -7.18
C ASN A 428 -6.27 -5.74 -8.23
N GLU A 429 -6.79 -6.77 -8.88
CA GLU A 429 -7.95 -6.65 -9.77
C GLU A 429 -9.20 -6.20 -8.99
N LEU A 430 -9.42 -6.75 -7.80
CA LEU A 430 -10.51 -6.36 -6.92
C LEU A 430 -10.38 -4.89 -6.50
N ALA A 431 -9.20 -4.47 -6.06
CA ALA A 431 -8.92 -3.10 -5.63
C ALA A 431 -9.02 -2.07 -6.78
N MET A 432 -8.46 -2.35 -7.97
CA MET A 432 -8.46 -1.38 -9.07
C MET A 432 -9.77 -1.32 -9.85
N SER A 433 -10.55 -2.40 -9.86
CA SER A 433 -11.72 -2.49 -10.75
C SER A 433 -13.06 -2.40 -10.07
N ALA A 434 -13.11 -2.50 -8.73
CA ALA A 434 -14.27 -2.11 -7.96
C ALA A 434 -14.65 -0.63 -8.21
N ASP A 435 -13.67 0.28 -8.19
CA ASP A 435 -13.86 1.72 -8.42
C ASP A 435 -14.34 2.07 -9.85
N LYS A 436 -14.28 1.12 -10.81
CA LYS A 436 -14.77 1.31 -12.19
C LYS A 436 -16.21 0.87 -12.39
N VAL A 437 -16.75 0.06 -11.48
CA VAL A 437 -18.09 -0.53 -11.60
C VAL A 437 -19.04 0.02 -10.54
N LEU A 438 -18.51 0.39 -9.38
CA LEU A 438 -19.28 1.00 -8.30
C LEU A 438 -19.15 2.53 -8.33
N ASP A 439 -20.28 3.23 -8.28
CA ASP A 439 -20.33 4.70 -8.34
C ASP A 439 -20.25 5.35 -6.95
N HIS A 440 -20.57 4.60 -5.88
CA HIS A 440 -20.65 5.11 -4.50
C HIS A 440 -19.69 4.48 -3.48
N ALA A 441 -19.11 3.31 -3.77
CA ALA A 441 -18.29 2.58 -2.81
C ALA A 441 -16.80 2.63 -3.19
N GLN A 442 -15.99 3.28 -2.35
CA GLN A 442 -14.53 3.19 -2.44
C GLN A 442 -14.05 1.96 -1.67
N LEU A 443 -13.60 0.94 -2.39
CA LEU A 443 -12.96 -0.24 -1.79
C LEU A 443 -11.49 0.09 -1.46
N SER A 444 -11.28 0.95 -0.47
CA SER A 444 -9.95 1.30 0.02
C SER A 444 -9.40 0.20 0.94
N LYS A 445 -9.00 -0.94 0.37
CA LYS A 445 -8.10 -1.88 1.03
C LYS A 445 -6.75 -1.86 0.31
N LYS A 446 -5.71 -1.35 0.98
CA LYS A 446 -4.33 -1.39 0.47
C LYS A 446 -3.86 -2.84 0.41
N ALA A 447 -3.26 -3.23 -0.71
CA ALA A 447 -2.64 -4.54 -0.87
C ALA A 447 -1.48 -4.72 0.13
N PRO A 448 -1.31 -5.91 0.72
CA PRO A 448 -0.10 -6.24 1.46
C PRO A 448 1.11 -6.10 0.52
N LYS A 449 2.19 -5.47 1.00
CA LYS A 449 3.41 -5.27 0.22
C LYS A 449 4.14 -6.61 0.05
N VAL A 450 4.55 -6.89 -1.19
CA VAL A 450 5.20 -8.13 -1.64
C VAL A 450 6.68 -8.22 -1.21
N GLU A 451 7.15 -7.32 -0.35
CA GLU A 451 8.56 -7.15 0.00
C GLU A 451 9.09 -8.20 1.00
N GLU A 452 8.27 -9.17 1.44
CA GLU A 452 8.68 -10.25 2.37
C GLU A 452 8.35 -11.67 1.85
N LEU A 453 8.49 -11.96 0.55
CA LEU A 453 8.38 -13.35 0.03
C LEU A 453 9.70 -14.15 0.17
N GLU A 454 10.46 -13.89 1.23
CA GLU A 454 11.67 -14.63 1.59
C GLU A 454 11.45 -15.30 2.95
N GLY A 455 10.85 -16.50 2.95
CA GLY A 455 10.51 -17.22 4.18
C GLY A 455 10.42 -18.73 3.98
N GLY A 456 10.40 -19.47 5.09
CA GLY A 456 10.14 -20.92 5.11
C GLY A 456 8.71 -21.28 4.71
N ILE A 457 8.45 -22.56 4.41
CA ILE A 457 7.13 -23.07 4.00
C ILE A 457 6.02 -22.59 4.94
N VAL A 458 6.25 -22.63 6.26
CA VAL A 458 5.28 -22.21 7.29
C VAL A 458 4.88 -20.75 7.15
N TYR A 459 5.84 -19.86 6.91
CA TYR A 459 5.58 -18.43 6.75
C TYR A 459 4.79 -18.15 5.45
N LEU A 460 5.14 -18.85 4.36
CA LEU A 460 4.45 -18.72 3.09
C LEU A 460 2.99 -19.21 3.17
N LEU A 461 2.73 -20.34 3.84
CA LEU A 461 1.36 -20.83 4.06
C LEU A 461 0.53 -19.88 4.95
N GLY A 462 1.14 -19.32 6.00
CA GLY A 462 0.49 -18.30 6.84
C GLY A 462 0.12 -17.03 6.04
N SER A 463 1.02 -16.59 5.16
CA SER A 463 0.80 -15.46 4.27
C SER A 463 -0.29 -15.73 3.23
N LEU A 464 -0.31 -16.92 2.63
CA LEU A 464 -1.36 -17.36 1.70
C LEU A 464 -2.73 -17.35 2.39
N THR A 465 -2.82 -17.90 3.60
CA THR A 465 -4.08 -17.94 4.38
C THR A 465 -4.61 -16.54 4.67
N SER A 466 -3.73 -15.62 5.08
CA SER A 466 -4.10 -14.22 5.33
C SER A 466 -4.58 -13.51 4.06
N LEU A 467 -3.86 -13.70 2.94
CA LEU A 467 -4.20 -13.12 1.65
C LEU A 467 -5.52 -13.66 1.11
N ARG A 468 -5.77 -14.96 1.26
CA ARG A 468 -7.04 -15.61 0.91
C ARG A 468 -8.20 -15.01 1.71
N GLY A 469 -8.06 -14.91 3.03
CA GLY A 469 -9.08 -14.26 3.88
C GLY A 469 -9.33 -12.80 3.51
N ALA A 470 -8.29 -12.07 3.09
CA ALA A 470 -8.42 -10.69 2.61
C ALA A 470 -9.16 -10.60 1.27
N VAL A 471 -8.89 -11.52 0.32
CA VAL A 471 -9.60 -11.60 -0.97
C VAL A 471 -11.06 -11.99 -0.75
N GLU A 472 -11.34 -13.07 -0.01
CA GLU A 472 -12.71 -13.51 0.29
C GLU A 472 -13.51 -12.40 0.98
N SER A 473 -12.96 -11.77 2.02
CA SER A 473 -13.57 -10.59 2.65
C SER A 473 -13.79 -9.45 1.66
N GLY A 474 -12.85 -9.19 0.75
CA GLY A 474 -12.98 -8.18 -0.30
C GLY A 474 -14.11 -8.48 -1.27
N VAL A 475 -14.27 -9.74 -1.69
CA VAL A 475 -15.37 -10.17 -2.58
C VAL A 475 -16.71 -10.00 -1.88
N THR A 476 -16.83 -10.37 -0.61
CA THR A 476 -18.06 -10.16 0.17
C THR A 476 -18.42 -8.68 0.25
N THR A 477 -17.45 -7.80 0.58
CA THR A 477 -17.70 -6.36 0.64
C THR A 477 -18.09 -5.79 -0.73
N PHE A 478 -17.48 -6.27 -1.82
CA PHE A 478 -17.86 -5.86 -3.18
C PHE A 478 -19.28 -6.30 -3.55
N ARG A 479 -19.68 -7.52 -3.17
CA ARG A 479 -21.03 -8.04 -3.38
C ARG A 479 -22.08 -7.21 -2.66
N GLU A 480 -21.85 -6.93 -1.38
CA GLU A 480 -22.73 -6.08 -0.56
C GLU A 480 -22.84 -4.66 -1.14
N ALA A 481 -21.73 -4.10 -1.62
CA ALA A 481 -21.75 -2.78 -2.26
C ALA A 481 -22.54 -2.76 -3.57
N CYS A 482 -22.44 -3.81 -4.40
CA CYS A 482 -23.27 -3.94 -5.61
C CYS A 482 -24.77 -3.99 -5.27
N GLN A 483 -25.13 -4.73 -4.23
CA GLN A 483 -26.53 -4.83 -3.76
C GLN A 483 -27.05 -3.48 -3.25
N GLN A 484 -26.27 -2.79 -2.42
CA GLN A 484 -26.63 -1.46 -1.93
C GLN A 484 -26.83 -0.46 -3.07
N GLU A 485 -26.02 -0.53 -4.13
CA GLU A 485 -26.22 0.32 -5.31
C GLU A 485 -27.54 0.02 -6.02
N ILE A 486 -27.84 -1.26 -6.24
CA ILE A 486 -29.08 -1.68 -6.89
C ILE A 486 -30.30 -1.24 -6.06
N ASP A 487 -30.27 -1.49 -4.75
CA ASP A 487 -31.35 -1.13 -3.84
C ASP A 487 -31.58 0.39 -3.82
N ALA A 488 -30.50 1.19 -3.84
CA ALA A 488 -30.59 2.65 -3.92
C ALA A 488 -31.29 3.12 -5.21
N ILE A 489 -30.98 2.51 -6.36
CA ILE A 489 -31.67 2.81 -7.63
C ILE A 489 -33.15 2.46 -7.52
N VAL A 490 -33.47 1.26 -7.03
CA VAL A 490 -34.85 0.79 -6.89
C VAL A 490 -35.65 1.73 -6.01
N GLN A 491 -35.09 2.12 -4.86
CA GLN A 491 -35.74 3.04 -3.92
C GLN A 491 -35.96 4.42 -4.56
N ASP A 492 -34.97 4.95 -5.29
CA ASP A 492 -35.10 6.23 -5.97
C ASP A 492 -36.14 6.19 -7.10
N LEU A 493 -36.26 5.10 -7.85
CA LEU A 493 -37.31 4.92 -8.87
C LEU A 493 -38.71 4.92 -8.26
N GLN A 494 -38.87 4.33 -7.09
CA GLN A 494 -40.13 4.30 -6.36
C GLN A 494 -40.55 5.68 -5.83
N THR A 495 -39.64 6.66 -5.74
CA THR A 495 -39.98 8.05 -5.38
C THR A 495 -40.66 8.84 -6.50
N VAL A 496 -40.62 8.36 -7.74
CA VAL A 496 -41.36 8.98 -8.85
C VAL A 496 -42.87 8.83 -8.60
N LYS A 497 -43.66 9.86 -8.93
CA LYS A 497 -45.10 9.93 -8.63
C LYS A 497 -45.81 8.59 -8.98
N PRO A 498 -46.62 8.02 -8.07
CA PRO A 498 -47.21 6.67 -8.25
C PRO A 498 -47.99 6.47 -9.55
N ALA A 499 -48.62 7.54 -10.08
CA ALA A 499 -49.35 7.52 -11.35
C ALA A 499 -48.47 7.13 -12.57
N TYR A 500 -47.14 7.21 -12.45
CA TYR A 500 -46.18 6.85 -13.49
C TYR A 500 -45.30 5.65 -13.10
N ALA A 501 -45.52 5.02 -11.95
CA ALA A 501 -44.68 3.93 -11.43
C ALA A 501 -44.65 2.70 -12.38
N GLU A 502 -45.74 2.41 -13.08
CA GLU A 502 -45.83 1.32 -14.05
C GLU A 502 -44.77 1.43 -15.17
N ILE A 503 -44.34 2.65 -15.51
CA ILE A 503 -43.33 2.88 -16.56
C ILE A 503 -41.97 2.35 -16.15
N PHE A 504 -41.65 2.39 -14.86
CA PHE A 504 -40.35 2.02 -14.30
C PHE A 504 -40.31 0.60 -13.72
N LEU A 505 -41.47 -0.05 -13.57
CA LEU A 505 -41.59 -1.40 -13.03
C LEU A 505 -40.71 -2.45 -13.76
N PRO A 506 -40.60 -2.47 -15.11
CA PRO A 506 -39.74 -3.43 -15.79
C PRO A 506 -38.24 -3.27 -15.47
N ILE A 507 -37.81 -2.05 -15.13
CA ILE A 507 -36.43 -1.77 -14.72
C ILE A 507 -36.22 -2.26 -13.28
N ILE A 508 -37.17 -1.98 -12.38
CA ILE A 508 -37.12 -2.44 -10.99
C ILE A 508 -37.04 -3.98 -10.91
N VAL A 509 -37.85 -4.69 -11.69
CA VAL A 509 -37.83 -6.16 -11.71
C VAL A 509 -36.48 -6.72 -12.17
N GLU A 510 -35.88 -6.13 -13.21
CA GLU A 510 -34.57 -6.58 -13.71
C GLU A 510 -33.43 -6.27 -12.74
N LEU A 511 -33.51 -5.12 -12.05
CA LEU A 511 -32.60 -4.76 -10.97
C LEU A 511 -32.71 -5.76 -9.80
N ASP A 512 -33.93 -6.08 -9.35
CA ASP A 512 -34.16 -7.06 -8.28
C ASP A 512 -33.69 -8.47 -8.67
N GLU A 513 -34.00 -8.93 -9.89
CA GLU A 513 -33.51 -10.21 -10.42
C GLU A 513 -31.98 -10.26 -10.49
N GLY A 514 -31.37 -9.16 -10.94
CA GLY A 514 -29.91 -9.00 -10.96
C GLY A 514 -29.27 -9.02 -9.57
N SER A 515 -29.88 -8.33 -8.60
CA SER A 515 -29.45 -8.33 -7.20
C SER A 515 -29.46 -9.74 -6.59
N ASN A 516 -30.53 -10.50 -6.85
CA ASN A 516 -30.66 -11.89 -6.40
C ASN A 516 -29.60 -12.82 -7.01
N LYS A 517 -29.25 -12.63 -8.29
CA LYS A 517 -28.16 -13.41 -8.92
C LYS A 517 -26.79 -13.08 -8.32
N ILE A 518 -26.51 -11.79 -8.10
CA ILE A 518 -25.25 -11.33 -7.48
C ILE A 518 -25.09 -11.90 -6.07
N GLN A 519 -26.19 -12.08 -5.32
CA GLN A 519 -26.16 -12.60 -3.96
C GLN A 519 -25.51 -13.99 -3.84
N VAL A 520 -25.74 -14.86 -4.84
CA VAL A 520 -25.30 -16.25 -4.85
C VAL A 520 -23.94 -16.47 -5.55
N MET A 521 -23.37 -15.42 -6.16
CA MET A 521 -22.09 -15.50 -6.87
C MET A 521 -20.91 -15.30 -5.91
N ASP A 522 -19.90 -16.16 -5.98
CA ASP A 522 -18.71 -16.10 -5.12
C ASP A 522 -17.43 -15.65 -5.83
N ASP A 523 -17.43 -15.57 -7.16
CA ASP A 523 -16.30 -15.06 -7.93
C ASP A 523 -16.44 -13.56 -8.25
N PHE A 524 -15.35 -12.82 -8.03
CA PHE A 524 -15.31 -11.37 -8.29
C PHE A 524 -15.58 -11.03 -9.76
N SER A 525 -15.02 -11.81 -10.68
CA SER A 525 -15.13 -11.53 -12.12
C SER A 525 -16.56 -11.73 -12.61
N GLU A 526 -17.22 -12.76 -12.10
CA GLU A 526 -18.64 -13.05 -12.36
C GLU A 526 -19.54 -11.94 -11.82
N ILE A 527 -19.41 -11.56 -10.54
CA ILE A 527 -20.20 -10.47 -9.92
C ILE A 527 -20.04 -9.18 -10.72
N LYS A 528 -18.80 -8.83 -11.08
CA LYS A 528 -18.47 -7.63 -11.85
C LYS A 528 -19.12 -7.64 -13.24
N SER A 529 -19.06 -8.78 -13.93
CA SER A 529 -19.65 -8.94 -15.27
C SER A 529 -21.17 -8.80 -15.21
N GLU A 530 -21.80 -9.43 -14.23
CA GLU A 530 -23.25 -9.37 -14.04
C GLU A 530 -23.69 -7.92 -13.70
N MET A 531 -23.01 -7.23 -12.78
CA MET A 531 -23.31 -5.84 -12.44
C MET A 531 -23.21 -4.91 -13.65
N ARG A 532 -22.20 -5.11 -14.51
CA ARG A 532 -22.07 -4.34 -15.75
C ARG A 532 -23.22 -4.62 -16.72
N SER A 533 -23.58 -5.90 -16.89
CA SER A 533 -24.72 -6.30 -17.72
C SER A 533 -26.04 -5.70 -17.21
N ILE A 534 -26.25 -5.65 -15.88
CA ILE A 534 -27.43 -5.04 -15.26
C ILE A 534 -27.46 -3.54 -15.54
N LYS A 535 -26.34 -2.82 -15.36
CA LYS A 535 -26.26 -1.37 -15.65
C LYS A 535 -26.52 -1.06 -17.12
N ASP A 536 -25.89 -1.80 -18.04
CA ASP A 536 -26.06 -1.60 -19.47
C ASP A 536 -27.49 -1.94 -19.94
N GLY A 537 -28.07 -3.05 -19.45
CA GLY A 537 -29.45 -3.45 -19.74
C GLY A 537 -30.48 -2.45 -19.21
N SER A 538 -30.29 -2.00 -17.96
CA SER A 538 -31.16 -1.01 -17.32
C SER A 538 -31.07 0.36 -18.01
N LEU A 539 -29.91 0.76 -18.52
CA LEU A 539 -29.73 2.01 -19.28
C LEU A 539 -30.53 2.04 -20.60
N VAL A 540 -30.62 0.92 -21.30
CA VAL A 540 -31.42 0.82 -22.53
C VAL A 540 -32.91 1.02 -22.20
N LYS A 541 -33.42 0.28 -21.19
CA LYS A 541 -34.82 0.39 -20.77
C LYS A 541 -35.14 1.74 -20.12
N ALA A 542 -34.16 2.36 -19.48
CA ALA A 542 -34.23 3.69 -18.89
C ALA A 542 -34.60 4.76 -19.94
N LYS A 543 -33.94 4.71 -21.09
CA LYS A 543 -34.24 5.62 -22.20
C LYS A 543 -35.68 5.44 -22.70
N ASP A 544 -36.11 4.19 -22.93
CA ASP A 544 -37.46 3.88 -23.38
C ASP A 544 -38.52 4.33 -22.36
N ALA A 545 -38.27 4.13 -21.07
CA ALA A 545 -39.13 4.56 -19.97
C ALA A 545 -39.30 6.08 -19.94
N LEU A 546 -38.21 6.83 -20.06
CA LEU A 546 -38.26 8.30 -20.10
C LEU A 546 -38.92 8.82 -21.39
N GLU A 547 -38.71 8.18 -22.54
CA GLU A 547 -39.42 8.52 -23.78
C GLU A 547 -40.93 8.28 -23.64
N ASN A 548 -41.32 7.17 -23.02
CA ASN A 548 -42.73 6.84 -22.74
C ASN A 548 -43.35 7.85 -21.76
N LEU A 549 -42.64 8.25 -20.69
CA LEU A 549 -43.09 9.31 -19.78
C LEU A 549 -43.31 10.63 -20.53
N ARG A 550 -42.31 11.08 -21.31
CA ARG A 550 -42.41 12.29 -22.13
C ARG A 550 -43.59 12.22 -23.10
N TYR A 551 -43.80 11.06 -23.73
CA TYR A 551 -44.93 10.85 -24.64
C TYR A 551 -46.27 10.95 -23.92
N ARG A 552 -46.46 10.28 -22.78
CA ARG A 552 -47.70 10.34 -21.99
C ARG A 552 -48.01 11.76 -21.54
N LEU A 553 -47.03 12.49 -21.02
CA LEU A 553 -47.18 13.91 -20.64
C LEU A 553 -47.52 14.77 -21.87
N GLY A 554 -46.84 14.56 -23.00
CA GLY A 554 -47.11 15.26 -24.25
C GLY A 554 -48.50 14.98 -24.84
N VAL A 555 -49.06 13.78 -24.66
CA VAL A 555 -50.44 13.46 -25.04
C VAL A 555 -51.43 14.26 -24.20
N LYS A 556 -51.27 14.28 -22.86
CA LYS A 556 -52.12 15.08 -21.97
C LYS A 556 -52.09 16.58 -22.34
N ILE A 557 -50.90 17.12 -22.59
CA ILE A 557 -50.72 18.50 -23.03
C ILE A 557 -51.45 18.78 -24.35
N ARG A 558 -51.27 17.92 -25.37
CA ARG A 558 -51.92 18.11 -26.68
C ARG A 558 -53.45 18.03 -26.59
N LEU A 559 -53.98 17.10 -25.80
CA LEU A 559 -55.42 16.96 -25.60
C LEU A 559 -56.02 18.19 -24.90
N ALA A 560 -55.34 18.69 -23.87
CA ALA A 560 -55.74 19.92 -23.18
C ALA A 560 -55.60 21.15 -24.09
N ALA A 561 -54.52 21.27 -24.84
CA ALA A 561 -54.30 22.36 -25.79
C ALA A 561 -55.39 22.42 -26.87
N ALA A 562 -55.80 21.26 -27.41
CA ALA A 562 -56.89 21.19 -28.39
C ALA A 562 -58.23 21.68 -27.80
N LYS A 563 -58.54 21.30 -26.56
CA LYS A 563 -59.73 21.75 -25.83
C LYS A 563 -59.68 23.25 -25.52
N LEU A 564 -58.53 23.77 -25.05
CA LEU A 564 -58.33 25.20 -24.80
C LEU A 564 -58.50 26.04 -26.07
N HIS A 565 -57.92 25.58 -27.18
CA HIS A 565 -58.07 26.26 -28.46
C HIS A 565 -59.52 26.22 -28.95
N GLY A 566 -60.22 25.09 -28.79
CA GLY A 566 -61.67 24.98 -29.03
C GLY A 566 -62.48 25.97 -28.17
N ALA A 567 -62.06 26.17 -26.92
CA ALA A 567 -62.62 27.14 -25.99
C ALA A 567 -62.32 28.62 -26.35
N GLY A 568 -61.53 28.88 -27.40
CA GLY A 568 -61.07 30.23 -27.78
C GLY A 568 -60.00 30.81 -26.86
N VAL A 569 -59.35 29.98 -26.04
CA VAL A 569 -58.35 30.41 -25.06
C VAL A 569 -56.95 30.14 -25.58
N GLU A 570 -56.15 31.19 -25.75
CA GLU A 570 -54.73 31.04 -26.07
C GLU A 570 -53.95 30.47 -24.86
N ILE A 571 -53.01 29.57 -25.12
CA ILE A 571 -52.13 29.02 -24.08
C ILE A 571 -51.20 30.15 -23.59
N PRO A 572 -51.00 30.32 -22.26
CA PRO A 572 -50.06 31.31 -21.74
C PRO A 572 -48.64 31.14 -22.34
N PRO A 573 -47.93 32.22 -22.69
CA PRO A 573 -46.57 32.14 -23.22
C PRO A 573 -45.63 31.33 -22.32
N GLU A 574 -45.75 31.47 -21.00
CA GLU A 574 -44.92 30.76 -20.04
C GLU A 574 -45.18 29.25 -20.05
N ALA A 575 -46.44 28.84 -20.27
CA ALA A 575 -46.78 27.43 -20.42
C ALA A 575 -46.25 26.89 -21.76
N GLN A 576 -46.21 27.70 -22.81
CA GLN A 576 -45.69 27.32 -24.13
C GLN A 576 -44.15 27.18 -24.14
N GLU A 577 -43.45 28.04 -23.41
CA GLU A 577 -42.02 27.89 -23.11
C GLU A 577 -41.77 26.61 -22.31
N ALA A 578 -42.57 26.35 -21.28
CA ALA A 578 -42.45 25.13 -20.47
C ALA A 578 -42.74 23.85 -21.27
N ILE A 579 -43.66 23.87 -22.24
CA ILE A 579 -43.88 22.76 -23.17
C ILE A 579 -42.63 22.52 -24.04
N SER A 580 -41.99 23.59 -24.49
CA SER A 580 -40.75 23.50 -25.26
C SER A 580 -39.60 22.98 -24.39
N GLU A 581 -39.50 23.44 -23.14
CA GLU A 581 -38.55 22.93 -22.14
C GLU A 581 -38.73 21.42 -21.92
N LEU A 582 -39.98 20.96 -21.73
CA LEU A 582 -40.30 19.55 -21.54
C LEU A 582 -39.88 18.68 -22.75
N ASN A 583 -40.11 19.16 -23.97
CA ASN A 583 -39.72 18.45 -25.19
C ASN A 583 -38.19 18.38 -25.36
N ASN A 584 -37.48 19.40 -24.89
CA ASN A 584 -36.03 19.52 -24.97
C ASN A 584 -35.28 18.87 -23.78
N VAL A 585 -35.98 18.34 -22.77
CA VAL A 585 -35.33 17.55 -21.72
C VAL A 585 -34.65 16.36 -22.39
N ALA A 586 -33.32 16.28 -22.24
CA ALA A 586 -32.54 15.18 -22.77
C ALA A 586 -33.05 13.85 -22.18
N VAL A 587 -33.40 12.92 -23.07
CA VAL A 587 -33.87 11.58 -22.69
C VAL A 587 -32.71 10.59 -22.57
N ALA A 588 -31.48 11.07 -22.72
CA ALA A 588 -30.28 10.31 -22.45
C ALA A 588 -29.99 10.37 -20.94
N ALA A 589 -30.17 9.25 -20.27
CA ALA A 589 -29.59 9.04 -18.95
C ALA A 589 -28.14 8.60 -19.16
N ASP A 590 -27.17 9.38 -18.66
CA ASP A 590 -25.75 9.00 -18.73
C ASP A 590 -25.46 7.80 -17.80
N THR A 591 -26.26 7.67 -16.75
CA THR A 591 -26.24 6.56 -15.78
C THR A 591 -27.66 6.20 -15.35
N VAL A 592 -27.91 4.95 -14.93
CA VAL A 592 -29.23 4.52 -14.39
C VAL A 592 -29.67 5.40 -13.22
N PHE A 593 -28.72 5.90 -12.42
CA PHE A 593 -28.96 6.83 -11.30
C PHE A 593 -29.52 8.20 -11.70
N SER A 594 -29.23 8.67 -12.91
CA SER A 594 -29.75 9.95 -13.39
C SER A 594 -31.23 9.89 -13.78
N LEU A 595 -31.77 8.68 -14.00
CA LEU A 595 -33.12 8.51 -14.51
C LEU A 595 -34.22 9.01 -13.54
N PRO A 596 -34.21 8.69 -12.23
CA PRO A 596 -35.19 9.25 -11.28
C PRO A 596 -35.20 10.78 -11.25
N ALA A 597 -34.02 11.41 -11.37
CA ALA A 597 -33.89 12.87 -11.39
C ALA A 597 -34.46 13.48 -12.68
N ILE A 598 -34.18 12.88 -13.84
CA ILE A 598 -34.73 13.31 -15.13
C ILE A 598 -36.26 13.15 -15.14
N ALA A 599 -36.78 12.01 -14.67
CA ALA A 599 -38.21 11.75 -14.57
C ALA A 599 -38.92 12.76 -13.66
N ARG A 600 -38.37 13.05 -12.47
CA ARG A 600 -38.89 14.08 -11.56
C ARG A 600 -38.92 15.46 -12.20
N LYS A 601 -37.87 15.84 -12.92
CA LYS A 601 -37.81 17.12 -13.65
C LYS A 601 -38.89 17.22 -14.72
N MET A 602 -39.15 16.16 -15.49
CA MET A 602 -40.23 16.14 -16.49
C MET A 602 -41.62 16.31 -15.85
N VAL A 603 -41.87 15.60 -14.74
CA VAL A 603 -43.13 15.72 -14.00
C VAL A 603 -43.29 17.11 -13.39
N GLU A 604 -42.22 17.68 -12.83
CA GLU A 604 -42.25 19.03 -12.25
C GLU A 604 -42.57 20.11 -13.29
N ILE A 605 -41.95 20.05 -14.48
CA ILE A 605 -42.26 20.97 -15.58
C ILE A 605 -43.74 20.86 -15.95
N TYR A 606 -44.27 19.65 -16.08
CA TYR A 606 -45.67 19.42 -16.40
C TYR A 606 -46.63 19.98 -15.34
N GLU A 607 -46.44 19.63 -14.06
CA GLU A 607 -47.40 20.01 -13.00
C GLU A 607 -47.30 21.47 -12.59
N LYS A 608 -46.07 21.97 -12.35
CA LYS A 608 -45.90 23.32 -11.80
C LYS A 608 -45.91 24.40 -12.87
N LYS A 609 -45.24 24.16 -14.01
CA LYS A 609 -45.08 25.20 -15.04
C LYS A 609 -46.19 25.19 -16.08
N ILE A 610 -46.66 24.02 -16.52
CA ILE A 610 -47.70 23.93 -17.55
C ILE A 610 -49.09 23.94 -16.90
N GLN A 611 -49.41 22.93 -16.10
CA GLN A 611 -50.73 22.81 -15.47
C GLN A 611 -51.01 23.98 -14.52
N GLY A 612 -50.07 24.31 -13.63
CA GLY A 612 -50.23 25.42 -12.69
C GLY A 612 -50.60 26.74 -13.37
N LYS A 613 -49.97 27.07 -14.50
CA LYS A 613 -50.25 28.31 -15.26
C LYS A 613 -51.59 28.29 -15.99
N ILE A 614 -52.02 27.13 -16.48
CA ILE A 614 -53.34 26.99 -17.12
C ILE A 614 -54.46 27.11 -16.06
N VAL A 615 -54.27 26.54 -14.87
CA VAL A 615 -55.22 26.67 -13.75
C VAL A 615 -55.27 28.11 -13.22
N GLU A 616 -54.13 28.81 -13.15
CA GLU A 616 -54.08 30.23 -12.78
C GLU A 616 -54.90 31.09 -13.74
N LYS A 617 -54.74 30.87 -15.06
CA LYS A 617 -55.54 31.56 -16.09
C LYS A 617 -57.04 31.24 -15.98
N LEU A 618 -57.40 30.00 -15.65
CA LEU A 618 -58.80 29.60 -15.42
C LEU A 618 -59.41 30.39 -14.26
N GLY A 619 -58.66 30.56 -13.16
CA GLY A 619 -59.12 31.32 -11.99
C GLY A 619 -59.47 32.77 -12.33
N VAL A 620 -58.64 33.44 -13.15
CA VAL A 620 -58.86 34.82 -13.59
C VAL A 620 -60.15 34.95 -14.42
N GLU A 621 -60.36 34.05 -15.38
CA GLU A 621 -61.56 34.06 -16.24
C GLU A 621 -62.84 33.76 -15.45
N VAL A 622 -62.79 32.80 -14.52
CA VAL A 622 -63.92 32.47 -13.62
C VAL A 622 -64.31 33.68 -12.77
N GLU A 623 -63.33 34.39 -12.19
CA GLU A 623 -63.59 35.56 -11.34
C GLU A 623 -64.19 36.75 -12.12
N SER A 624 -63.71 36.98 -13.34
CA SER A 624 -64.27 37.99 -14.26
C SER A 624 -65.74 37.70 -14.60
N LEU A 625 -66.05 36.44 -14.91
CA LEU A 625 -67.41 35.99 -15.23
C LEU A 625 -68.37 36.05 -14.04
N ILE A 626 -67.92 35.66 -12.83
CA ILE A 626 -68.71 35.80 -11.59
C ILE A 626 -69.10 37.27 -11.39
N THR A 627 -68.12 38.18 -11.47
CA THR A 627 -68.34 39.61 -11.28
C THR A 627 -69.38 40.16 -12.26
N SER A 628 -69.32 39.72 -13.51
CA SER A 628 -70.24 40.16 -14.57
C SER A 628 -71.66 39.61 -14.36
N LEU A 629 -71.80 38.33 -14.01
CA LEU A 629 -73.12 37.70 -13.81
C LEU A 629 -73.80 38.11 -12.49
N ASP A 630 -73.03 38.39 -11.42
CA ASP A 630 -73.57 38.94 -10.17
C ASP A 630 -74.20 40.32 -10.41
N ARG A 631 -73.54 41.15 -11.23
CA ARG A 631 -74.09 42.45 -11.67
C ARG A 631 -75.38 42.29 -12.47
N ALA A 632 -75.45 41.36 -13.43
CA ALA A 632 -76.71 41.08 -14.14
C ALA A 632 -77.84 40.60 -13.20
N SER A 633 -77.51 39.76 -12.22
CA SER A 633 -78.50 39.26 -11.26
C SER A 633 -79.12 40.39 -10.42
N SER A 634 -78.38 41.46 -10.15
CA SER A 634 -78.89 42.63 -9.41
C SER A 634 -79.98 43.41 -10.15
N ILE A 635 -80.03 43.31 -11.49
CA ILE A 635 -81.00 44.00 -12.37
C ILE A 635 -82.27 43.14 -12.60
N GLY A 636 -82.32 41.95 -12.00
CA GLY A 636 -83.46 41.03 -12.07
C GLY A 636 -83.31 39.89 -13.07
N VAL A 637 -82.13 39.70 -13.68
CA VAL A 637 -81.87 38.55 -14.57
C VAL A 637 -81.70 37.27 -13.74
N LYS A 638 -82.47 36.21 -14.06
CA LYS A 638 -82.49 34.95 -13.29
C LYS A 638 -81.30 34.02 -13.63
N LEU A 639 -80.14 34.23 -12.97
CA LEU A 639 -78.85 33.58 -13.25
C LEU A 639 -78.27 32.70 -12.11
N GLY A 640 -79.09 32.31 -11.13
CA GLY A 640 -78.60 31.63 -9.93
C GLY A 640 -78.02 30.21 -10.11
N LYS A 641 -78.27 29.52 -11.23
CA LYS A 641 -77.66 28.18 -11.49
C LYS A 641 -76.26 28.33 -12.05
N GLU A 642 -76.09 29.31 -12.92
CA GLU A 642 -74.87 29.67 -13.61
C GLU A 642 -73.82 30.23 -12.61
N LEU A 643 -74.23 31.09 -11.68
CA LEU A 643 -73.38 31.58 -10.58
C LEU A 643 -72.92 30.48 -9.61
N LYS A 644 -73.79 29.50 -9.29
CA LYS A 644 -73.40 28.36 -8.43
C LYS A 644 -72.31 27.49 -9.08
N MET A 645 -72.40 27.28 -10.39
CA MET A 645 -71.39 26.53 -11.14
C MET A 645 -70.03 27.23 -11.08
N LEU A 646 -69.99 28.54 -11.35
CA LEU A 646 -68.74 29.31 -11.30
C LEU A 646 -68.13 29.36 -9.90
N ASN A 647 -68.95 29.57 -8.86
CA ASN A 647 -68.47 29.53 -7.47
C ASN A 647 -67.92 28.15 -7.08
N SER A 648 -68.52 27.06 -7.57
CA SER A 648 -67.99 25.71 -7.33
C SER A 648 -66.62 25.48 -7.98
N LEU A 649 -66.37 26.05 -9.15
CA LEU A 649 -65.06 26.03 -9.83
C LEU A 649 -64.02 26.90 -9.11
N LYS A 650 -64.44 27.99 -8.47
CA LYS A 650 -63.58 28.86 -7.65
C LYS A 650 -63.17 28.18 -6.33
N GLU A 651 -64.10 27.53 -5.64
CA GLU A 651 -63.83 26.85 -4.36
C GLU A 651 -63.00 25.56 -4.53
N LYS A 652 -63.16 24.86 -5.66
CA LYS A 652 -62.44 23.62 -5.98
C LYS A 652 -61.83 23.72 -7.37
N PRO A 653 -60.67 24.39 -7.51
CA PRO A 653 -59.98 24.44 -8.79
C PRO A 653 -59.53 23.04 -9.22
N PRO A 654 -59.54 22.75 -10.53
CA PRO A 654 -59.16 21.45 -11.06
C PRO A 654 -57.68 21.12 -10.79
N THR A 655 -57.41 19.86 -10.42
CA THR A 655 -56.07 19.36 -10.03
C THR A 655 -55.36 18.60 -11.15
N GLU A 656 -56.00 18.38 -12.29
CA GLU A 656 -55.40 17.80 -13.50
C GLU A 656 -55.63 18.74 -14.68
N LEU A 657 -54.72 18.68 -15.66
CA LEU A 657 -54.75 19.54 -16.83
C LEU A 657 -55.99 19.31 -17.72
N GLU A 658 -56.45 18.06 -17.84
CA GLU A 658 -57.64 17.71 -18.62
C GLU A 658 -58.91 18.30 -18.01
N ASP A 659 -59.03 18.27 -16.69
CA ASP A 659 -60.14 18.84 -15.94
C ASP A 659 -60.16 20.38 -16.06
N ALA A 660 -58.97 21.00 -16.04
CA ALA A 660 -58.84 22.44 -16.28
C ALA A 660 -59.30 22.84 -17.68
N ALA A 661 -58.95 22.05 -18.70
CA ALA A 661 -59.40 22.28 -20.06
C ALA A 661 -60.92 22.06 -20.24
N GLU A 662 -61.50 21.05 -19.55
CA GLU A 662 -62.95 20.83 -19.55
C GLU A 662 -63.71 21.97 -18.83
N ALA A 663 -63.11 22.57 -17.80
CA ALA A 663 -63.68 23.75 -17.15
C ALA A 663 -63.74 24.95 -18.10
N PHE A 664 -62.71 25.19 -18.92
CA PHE A 664 -62.74 26.25 -19.94
C PHE A 664 -63.81 26.03 -21.01
N ASP A 665 -63.97 24.79 -21.49
CA ASP A 665 -65.04 24.44 -22.43
C ASP A 665 -66.43 24.71 -21.81
N LYS A 666 -66.61 24.37 -20.53
CA LYS A 666 -67.83 24.70 -19.77
C LYS A 666 -68.06 26.20 -19.64
N LEU A 667 -67.02 27.01 -19.44
CA LEU A 667 -67.13 28.48 -19.41
C LEU A 667 -67.54 29.04 -20.78
N GLN A 668 -66.92 28.57 -21.86
CA GLN A 668 -67.26 29.02 -23.21
C GLN A 668 -68.72 28.69 -23.53
N ASN A 669 -69.17 27.47 -23.26
CA ASN A 669 -70.57 27.06 -23.44
C ASN A 669 -71.57 27.89 -22.62
N LEU A 670 -71.15 28.40 -21.45
CA LEU A 670 -71.97 29.29 -20.63
C LEU A 670 -72.10 30.68 -21.25
N THR A 671 -71.00 31.24 -21.76
CA THR A 671 -70.95 32.56 -22.40
C THR A 671 -71.60 32.63 -23.79
N THR A 672 -71.73 31.51 -24.48
CA THR A 672 -72.36 31.41 -25.81
C THR A 672 -73.77 30.82 -25.77
N SER A 673 -74.27 30.45 -24.58
CA SER A 673 -75.57 29.80 -24.42
C SER A 673 -76.73 30.70 -24.89
N PRO A 674 -77.53 30.26 -25.89
CA PRO A 674 -78.68 31.02 -26.38
C PRO A 674 -79.74 31.27 -25.30
N LYS A 675 -79.81 30.38 -24.30
CA LYS A 675 -80.76 30.51 -23.18
C LYS A 675 -80.37 31.66 -22.23
N VAL A 676 -79.08 31.87 -22.01
CA VAL A 676 -78.58 32.97 -21.16
C VAL A 676 -78.74 34.29 -21.90
N HIS A 677 -78.34 34.33 -23.18
CA HIS A 677 -78.57 35.48 -24.07
C HIS A 677 -80.03 35.90 -24.13
N LYS A 678 -80.97 34.94 -24.30
CA LYS A 678 -82.41 35.24 -24.32
C LYS A 678 -82.91 35.82 -22.99
N LYS A 679 -82.51 35.26 -21.84
CA LYS A 679 -82.89 35.80 -20.52
C LYS A 679 -82.42 37.25 -20.32
N ILE A 680 -81.26 37.59 -20.87
CA ILE A 680 -80.68 38.94 -20.78
C ILE A 680 -81.42 39.87 -21.73
N ARG A 681 -81.62 39.48 -23.00
CA ARG A 681 -82.32 40.28 -24.02
C ARG A 681 -83.79 40.55 -23.64
N ASP A 682 -84.52 39.53 -23.18
CA ASP A 682 -85.93 39.69 -22.75
C ASP A 682 -86.05 40.76 -21.64
N ARG A 683 -85.09 40.80 -20.69
CA ARG A 683 -85.09 41.80 -19.61
C ARG A 683 -84.67 43.20 -20.08
N VAL A 684 -83.76 43.29 -21.04
CA VAL A 684 -83.36 44.56 -21.68
C VAL A 684 -84.55 45.19 -22.39
N ASP A 685 -85.27 44.40 -23.20
CA ASP A 685 -86.42 44.85 -23.97
C ASP A 685 -87.55 45.33 -23.04
N GLU A 686 -87.83 44.59 -21.96
CA GLU A 686 -88.79 45.01 -20.93
C GLU A 686 -88.41 46.35 -20.28
N ALA A 687 -87.15 46.51 -19.85
CA ALA A 687 -86.69 47.75 -19.21
C ALA A 687 -86.72 48.95 -20.16
N PHE A 688 -86.38 48.75 -21.43
CA PHE A 688 -86.42 49.78 -22.47
C PHE A 688 -87.85 50.32 -22.68
N VAL A 689 -88.84 49.43 -22.79
CA VAL A 689 -90.26 49.81 -22.95
C VAL A 689 -90.78 50.57 -21.72
N GLN A 690 -90.46 50.11 -20.51
CA GLN A 690 -90.87 50.77 -19.27
C GLN A 690 -90.34 52.20 -19.16
N ILE A 691 -89.05 52.39 -19.45
CA ILE A 691 -88.39 53.70 -19.41
C ILE A 691 -89.01 54.64 -20.46
N GLN A 692 -89.28 54.15 -21.67
CA GLN A 692 -89.87 54.96 -22.75
C GLN A 692 -91.29 55.42 -22.42
N GLY A 693 -92.12 54.56 -21.82
CA GLY A 693 -93.47 54.90 -21.39
C GLY A 693 -93.52 55.91 -20.24
N ALA A 694 -92.50 55.94 -19.39
CA ALA A 694 -92.42 56.88 -18.28
C ALA A 694 -91.97 58.30 -18.69
N LEU A 695 -91.29 58.46 -19.83
CA LEU A 695 -90.82 59.78 -20.30
C LEU A 695 -91.96 60.77 -20.55
N SER A 696 -93.08 60.33 -21.14
CA SER A 696 -94.22 61.20 -21.43
C SER A 696 -94.81 61.85 -20.18
N LEU A 697 -94.70 61.19 -19.03
CA LEU A 697 -95.19 61.72 -17.75
C LEU A 697 -94.35 62.87 -17.22
N PHE A 698 -93.04 62.81 -17.41
CA PHE A 698 -92.14 63.88 -17.01
C PHE A 698 -92.25 65.10 -17.93
N GLU A 699 -92.61 64.89 -19.21
CA GLU A 699 -92.97 65.96 -20.14
C GLU A 699 -94.25 66.68 -19.70
N ASP A 700 -95.30 65.92 -19.36
CA ASP A 700 -96.59 66.46 -18.91
C ASP A 700 -96.49 67.26 -17.59
N GLN A 701 -95.49 66.96 -16.76
CA GLN A 701 -95.19 67.69 -15.51
C GLN A 701 -94.21 68.88 -15.72
N GLY A 702 -93.80 69.17 -16.96
CA GLY A 702 -93.02 70.36 -17.32
C GLY A 702 -91.50 70.24 -17.12
N MET A 703 -90.93 69.04 -17.11
CA MET A 703 -89.49 68.81 -16.89
C MET A 703 -88.73 68.49 -18.19
N SER A 704 -88.71 69.43 -19.14
CA SER A 704 -88.14 69.24 -20.48
C SER A 704 -86.64 68.90 -20.49
N GLU A 705 -85.82 69.54 -19.65
CA GLU A 705 -84.36 69.31 -19.64
C GLU A 705 -83.97 67.90 -19.16
N PHE A 706 -84.71 67.33 -18.20
CA PHE A 706 -84.48 65.98 -17.70
C PHE A 706 -84.87 64.93 -18.76
N VAL A 707 -85.98 65.17 -19.48
CA VAL A 707 -86.45 64.30 -20.55
C VAL A 707 -85.51 64.30 -21.75
N GLU A 708 -84.98 65.45 -22.17
CA GLU A 708 -84.02 65.52 -23.28
C GLU A 708 -82.74 64.73 -22.97
N ARG A 709 -82.21 64.81 -21.74
CA ARG A 709 -81.04 64.03 -21.32
C ARG A 709 -81.31 62.53 -21.38
N LEU A 710 -82.47 62.09 -20.89
CA LEU A 710 -82.84 60.68 -20.91
C LEU A 710 -83.07 60.16 -22.33
N LYS A 711 -83.73 60.94 -23.20
CA LYS A 711 -83.93 60.58 -24.62
C LYS A 711 -82.60 60.33 -25.34
N VAL A 712 -81.60 61.20 -25.15
CA VAL A 712 -80.26 61.00 -25.74
C VAL A 712 -79.60 59.69 -25.31
N LEU A 713 -79.76 59.30 -24.05
CA LEU A 713 -79.20 58.04 -23.51
C LEU A 713 -79.98 56.81 -24.02
N ILE A 714 -81.30 56.92 -24.17
CA ILE A 714 -82.17 55.85 -24.64
C ILE A 714 -82.00 55.62 -26.15
N ASP A 715 -81.83 56.68 -26.95
CA ASP A 715 -81.64 56.58 -28.40
C ASP A 715 -80.32 55.87 -28.79
N GLN A 716 -79.35 55.78 -27.87
CA GLN A 716 -78.11 55.03 -28.06
C GLN A 716 -78.24 53.51 -27.81
N VAL A 717 -79.34 53.07 -27.19
CA VAL A 717 -79.55 51.66 -26.78
C VAL A 717 -79.89 50.75 -27.96
N PRO A 718 -80.78 51.12 -28.92
CA PRO A 718 -81.09 50.30 -30.09
C PRO A 718 -79.86 50.01 -30.96
N ALA A 719 -79.00 51.01 -31.18
CA ALA A 719 -77.79 50.85 -32.00
C ALA A 719 -76.75 49.88 -31.38
N LYS A 720 -76.74 49.73 -30.05
CA LYS A 720 -75.87 48.77 -29.34
C LYS A 720 -76.47 47.36 -29.26
N LEU A 721 -77.79 47.24 -29.40
CA LEU A 721 -78.53 45.97 -29.41
C LEU A 721 -78.53 45.27 -30.78
N GLU A 722 -78.40 46.02 -31.88
CA GLU A 722 -78.37 45.48 -33.26
C GLU A 722 -77.05 44.77 -33.62
N THR A 723 -75.96 45.02 -32.89
CA THR A 723 -74.75 44.20 -32.96
C THR A 723 -74.99 42.86 -32.25
N ASP A 724 -75.27 41.80 -33.02
CA ASP A 724 -75.30 40.42 -32.53
C ASP A 724 -73.89 39.99 -32.07
N SER A 725 -73.51 40.41 -30.87
CA SER A 725 -72.29 39.95 -30.22
C SER A 725 -72.45 38.50 -29.79
N PRO A 726 -71.51 37.60 -30.14
CA PRO A 726 -71.59 36.19 -29.73
C PRO A 726 -71.43 36.00 -28.21
N HIS A 727 -70.91 37.00 -27.49
CA HIS A 727 -70.60 36.90 -26.07
C HIS A 727 -71.55 37.73 -25.20
N VAL A 728 -71.97 37.14 -24.07
CA VAL A 728 -72.91 37.71 -23.11
C VAL A 728 -72.48 39.07 -22.53
N ASN A 729 -71.19 39.39 -22.52
CA ASN A 729 -70.65 40.57 -21.83
C ASN A 729 -71.15 41.92 -22.38
N GLU A 730 -71.28 42.08 -23.70
CA GLU A 730 -71.69 43.36 -24.30
C GLU A 730 -73.19 43.65 -24.09
N ALA A 731 -74.04 42.61 -24.12
CA ALA A 731 -75.45 42.72 -23.80
C ALA A 731 -75.68 43.07 -22.31
N LEU A 732 -74.75 42.68 -21.44
CA LEU A 732 -74.79 42.88 -20.00
C LEU A 732 -74.48 44.35 -19.63
N ASP A 733 -73.57 45.00 -20.36
CA ASP A 733 -73.28 46.43 -20.19
C ASP A 733 -74.49 47.30 -20.60
N VAL A 734 -75.22 46.90 -21.64
CA VAL A 734 -76.48 47.57 -22.05
C VAL A 734 -77.55 47.42 -20.97
N CYS A 735 -77.70 46.25 -20.33
CA CYS A 735 -78.59 46.08 -19.17
C CYS A 735 -78.29 47.07 -18.04
N LEU A 736 -77.01 47.22 -17.68
CA LEU A 736 -76.56 48.07 -16.58
C LEU A 736 -76.89 49.55 -16.83
N THR A 737 -76.74 49.98 -18.08
CA THR A 737 -77.02 51.37 -18.48
C THR A 737 -78.52 51.71 -18.31
N LEU A 738 -79.41 50.78 -18.72
CA LEU A 738 -80.86 50.95 -18.58
C LEU A 738 -81.33 50.89 -17.12
N ALA A 739 -80.73 50.02 -16.30
CA ALA A 739 -81.08 49.90 -14.88
C ALA A 739 -80.84 51.21 -14.11
N ASN A 740 -79.71 51.88 -14.36
CA ASN A 740 -79.39 53.17 -13.73
C ASN A 740 -80.42 54.25 -14.10
N ILE A 741 -80.86 54.29 -15.37
CA ILE A 741 -81.88 55.24 -15.84
C ILE A 741 -83.23 55.01 -15.12
N GLN A 742 -83.63 53.75 -14.96
CA GLN A 742 -84.88 53.39 -14.29
C GLN A 742 -84.89 53.85 -12.81
N GLU A 743 -83.77 53.72 -12.11
CA GLU A 743 -83.64 54.15 -10.71
C GLU A 743 -83.74 55.69 -10.57
N GLU A 744 -83.09 56.43 -11.47
CA GLU A 744 -83.18 57.90 -11.50
C GLU A 744 -84.63 58.39 -11.70
N MET A 745 -85.39 57.74 -12.59
CA MET A 745 -86.80 58.08 -12.83
C MET A 745 -87.68 57.80 -11.62
N LEU A 746 -87.49 56.67 -10.93
CA LEU A 746 -88.24 56.30 -9.73
C LEU A 746 -88.08 57.33 -8.60
N GLN A 747 -86.84 57.77 -8.35
CA GLN A 747 -86.57 58.79 -7.33
C GLN A 747 -87.24 60.12 -7.66
N MET A 748 -87.24 60.51 -8.94
CA MET A 748 -87.85 61.74 -9.41
C MET A 748 -89.37 61.75 -9.19
N ILE A 749 -90.09 60.65 -9.50
CA ILE A 749 -91.55 60.53 -9.26
C ILE A 749 -91.90 60.70 -7.78
N LYS A 750 -91.15 60.05 -6.89
CA LYS A 750 -91.34 60.16 -5.43
C LYS A 750 -91.19 61.61 -4.96
N SER A 751 -90.19 62.33 -5.48
CA SER A 751 -89.96 63.74 -5.16
C SER A 751 -91.12 64.65 -5.58
N ILE A 752 -91.66 64.45 -6.80
CA ILE A 752 -92.79 65.25 -7.32
C ILE A 752 -94.05 65.03 -6.47
N ALA A 753 -94.34 63.78 -6.11
CA ALA A 753 -95.52 63.44 -5.32
C ALA A 753 -95.51 64.07 -3.93
N GLY A 754 -94.34 64.12 -3.30
CA GLY A 754 -94.14 64.80 -2.01
C GLY A 754 -94.41 66.30 -2.11
N LYS A 755 -93.87 66.97 -3.14
CA LYS A 755 -94.14 68.40 -3.39
C LYS A 755 -95.62 68.67 -3.67
N SER A 756 -96.26 67.85 -4.50
CA SER A 756 -97.69 67.93 -4.79
C SER A 756 -98.56 67.77 -3.54
N GLY A 757 -98.17 66.90 -2.61
CA GLY A 757 -98.90 66.68 -1.36
C GLY A 757 -98.90 67.92 -0.46
N ALA A 758 -97.72 68.51 -0.27
CA ALA A 758 -97.59 69.73 0.54
C ALA A 758 -98.41 70.90 -0.03
N ALA A 759 -98.40 71.09 -1.35
CA ALA A 759 -99.20 72.13 -2.02
C ALA A 759 -100.71 71.90 -1.86
N HIS A 760 -101.17 70.66 -1.99
CA HIS A 760 -102.58 70.30 -1.82
C HIS A 760 -103.10 70.60 -0.40
N THR A 761 -102.33 70.28 0.63
CA THR A 761 -102.71 70.59 2.03
C THR A 761 -102.79 72.09 2.28
N ALA A 762 -101.92 72.88 1.66
CA ALA A 762 -101.98 74.34 1.75
C ALA A 762 -103.25 74.90 1.09
N GLU A 763 -103.58 74.44 -0.12
CA GLU A 763 -104.80 74.87 -0.83
C GLU A 763 -106.10 74.53 -0.07
N LEU A 764 -106.16 73.38 0.61
CA LEU A 764 -107.34 72.99 1.40
C LEU A 764 -107.63 73.98 2.52
N LYS A 765 -106.57 74.47 3.20
CA LYS A 765 -106.68 75.46 4.28
C LYS A 765 -107.05 76.85 3.79
N GLU A 766 -106.69 77.19 2.56
CA GLU A 766 -107.04 78.48 1.95
C GLU A 766 -108.49 78.51 1.44
N LYS A 767 -108.93 77.43 0.77
CA LYS A 767 -110.24 77.39 0.10
C LYS A 767 -111.41 77.04 1.01
N SER A 768 -111.20 76.32 2.12
CA SER A 768 -112.27 75.97 3.07
C SER A 768 -112.10 76.73 4.39
N GLN A 769 -113.04 77.62 4.68
CA GLN A 769 -113.04 78.46 5.90
C GLN A 769 -113.22 77.63 7.17
N TYR A 770 -113.89 76.47 7.07
CA TYR A 770 -114.19 75.59 8.20
C TYR A 770 -113.34 74.31 8.21
N TYR A 771 -112.25 74.25 7.44
CA TYR A 771 -111.44 73.04 7.28
C TYR A 771 -110.89 72.51 8.62
N SER A 772 -110.53 73.37 9.56
CA SER A 772 -110.07 72.95 10.89
C SER A 772 -111.11 72.16 11.70
N THR A 773 -112.41 72.40 11.45
CA THR A 773 -113.50 71.61 12.05
C THR A 773 -113.68 70.28 11.31
N ILE A 774 -113.58 70.30 9.97
CA ILE A 774 -113.60 69.08 9.14
C ILE A 774 -112.45 68.14 9.54
N GLU A 775 -111.25 68.68 9.72
CA GLU A 775 -110.04 67.95 10.11
C GLU A 775 -110.23 67.24 11.46
N ARG A 776 -110.76 67.93 12.48
CA ARG A 776 -111.08 67.31 13.78
C ARG A 776 -112.12 66.21 13.70
N VAL A 777 -113.13 66.38 12.84
CA VAL A 777 -114.15 65.34 12.60
C VAL A 777 -113.51 64.11 11.95
N ILE A 778 -112.62 64.30 10.98
CA ILE A 778 -111.86 63.21 10.34
C ILE A 778 -110.98 62.49 11.37
N GLU A 779 -110.31 63.21 12.28
CA GLU A 779 -109.46 62.60 13.30
C GLU A 779 -110.23 61.76 14.32
N LYS A 780 -111.41 62.22 14.76
CA LYS A 780 -112.23 61.49 15.75
C LYS A 780 -113.07 60.37 15.15
N HIS A 781 -113.47 60.52 13.88
CA HIS A 781 -114.33 59.56 13.18
C HIS A 781 -113.76 59.16 11.81
N PRO A 782 -112.51 58.65 11.71
CA PRO A 782 -111.85 58.43 10.42
C PRO A 782 -112.53 57.37 9.54
N ASP A 783 -113.06 56.32 10.16
CA ASP A 783 -113.67 55.17 9.48
C ASP A 783 -115.06 55.52 8.93
N ASP A 784 -115.88 56.13 9.79
CA ASP A 784 -117.23 56.57 9.43
C ASP A 784 -117.18 57.71 8.42
N PHE A 785 -116.24 58.65 8.57
CA PHE A 785 -116.03 59.73 7.61
C PHE A 785 -115.61 59.19 6.24
N SER A 786 -114.66 58.24 6.21
CA SER A 786 -114.18 57.64 4.95
C SER A 786 -115.28 56.87 4.22
N LYS A 787 -116.21 56.27 4.97
CA LYS A 787 -117.33 55.49 4.41
C LYS A 787 -118.49 56.38 3.94
N ILE A 788 -118.80 57.45 4.68
CA ILE A 788 -120.04 58.21 4.50
C ILE A 788 -119.81 59.53 3.74
N VAL A 789 -118.65 60.17 3.91
CA VAL A 789 -118.40 61.54 3.39
C VAL A 789 -117.39 61.54 2.23
N TYR A 790 -116.17 61.04 2.45
CA TYR A 790 -115.13 60.92 1.41
C TYR A 790 -113.98 60.00 1.86
N ASP A 791 -113.52 59.10 0.99
CA ASP A 791 -112.52 58.06 1.30
C ASP A 791 -111.09 58.60 1.46
N VAL A 792 -110.78 59.15 2.64
CA VAL A 792 -109.47 59.69 2.99
C VAL A 792 -108.46 58.57 3.31
N LYS A 793 -108.92 57.40 3.77
CA LYS A 793 -108.05 56.25 4.05
C LYS A 793 -107.37 55.72 2.78
N LYS A 794 -108.10 55.60 1.68
CA LYS A 794 -107.53 55.16 0.40
C LYS A 794 -106.50 56.14 -0.16
N MET A 795 -106.62 57.43 0.11
CA MET A 795 -105.57 58.39 -0.26
C MET A 795 -104.26 58.13 0.50
N LYS A 796 -104.32 57.88 1.82
CA LYS A 796 -103.13 57.60 2.63
C LYS A 796 -102.43 56.30 2.22
N THR A 797 -103.17 55.24 1.91
CA THR A 797 -102.56 53.98 1.47
C THR A 797 -101.87 54.10 0.10
N LEU A 798 -102.40 54.95 -0.79
CA LEU A 798 -101.75 55.27 -2.07
C LEU A 798 -100.48 56.12 -1.89
N GLU A 799 -100.41 56.97 -0.86
CA GLU A 799 -99.19 57.74 -0.54
C GLU A 799 -98.07 56.82 -0.04
N GLU A 800 -98.37 55.91 0.88
CA GLU A 800 -97.43 54.91 1.39
C GLU A 800 -96.95 53.97 0.26
N GLY A 801 -97.89 53.46 -0.55
CA GLY A 801 -97.59 52.60 -1.69
C GLY A 801 -96.76 53.27 -2.79
N LEU A 802 -96.76 54.61 -2.87
CA LEU A 802 -95.87 55.34 -3.78
C LEU A 802 -94.44 55.45 -3.21
N THR A 803 -94.30 55.69 -1.91
CA THR A 803 -92.99 55.80 -1.27
C THR A 803 -92.20 54.49 -1.32
N GLU A 804 -92.89 53.35 -1.22
CA GLU A 804 -92.30 52.02 -1.20
C GLU A 804 -92.12 51.39 -2.60
N ALA A 805 -92.63 52.02 -3.66
CA ALA A 805 -92.57 51.44 -5.01
C ALA A 805 -91.11 51.27 -5.49
N VAL A 806 -90.79 50.04 -5.92
CA VAL A 806 -89.53 49.65 -6.60
C VAL A 806 -89.72 49.57 -8.11
N ASP A 807 -90.97 49.42 -8.56
CA ASP A 807 -91.32 49.28 -9.97
C ASP A 807 -91.90 50.58 -10.52
N LEU A 808 -91.41 51.00 -11.69
CA LEU A 808 -91.69 52.31 -12.28
C LEU A 808 -93.17 52.43 -12.67
N ASP A 809 -93.75 51.38 -13.24
CA ASP A 809 -95.15 51.34 -13.65
C ASP A 809 -96.11 51.42 -12.45
N VAL A 810 -95.74 50.76 -11.34
CA VAL A 810 -96.53 50.79 -10.10
C VAL A 810 -96.47 52.17 -9.46
N ALA A 811 -95.30 52.81 -9.45
CA ALA A 811 -95.14 54.18 -8.97
C ALA A 811 -95.99 55.17 -9.79
N ILE A 812 -95.96 55.05 -11.11
CA ILE A 812 -96.75 55.88 -12.04
C ILE A 812 -98.25 55.73 -11.79
N ALA A 813 -98.74 54.48 -11.71
CA ALA A 813 -100.16 54.20 -11.53
C ALA A 813 -100.70 54.74 -10.19
N ASN A 814 -99.89 54.65 -9.13
CA ASN A 814 -100.23 55.22 -7.83
C ASN A 814 -100.25 56.75 -7.88
N PHE A 815 -99.27 57.38 -8.55
CA PHE A 815 -99.18 58.84 -8.68
C PHE A 815 -100.43 59.48 -9.30
N HIS A 816 -100.93 58.95 -10.42
CA HIS A 816 -102.11 59.50 -11.09
C HIS A 816 -103.39 59.39 -10.26
N LYS A 817 -103.66 58.20 -9.69
CA LYS A 817 -104.86 57.97 -8.87
C LYS A 817 -104.89 58.91 -7.66
N LEU A 818 -103.72 59.21 -7.10
CA LEU A 818 -103.56 60.09 -5.96
C LEU A 818 -103.86 61.55 -6.33
N GLY A 819 -103.38 62.02 -7.50
CA GLY A 819 -103.69 63.35 -8.02
C GLY A 819 -105.18 63.59 -8.24
N ASP A 820 -105.90 62.60 -8.81
CA ASP A 820 -107.35 62.71 -9.05
C ASP A 820 -108.17 62.75 -7.77
N MET A 821 -107.81 61.96 -6.76
CA MET A 821 -108.49 61.96 -5.47
C MET A 821 -108.27 63.29 -4.74
N ARG A 822 -107.04 63.82 -4.74
CA ARG A 822 -106.74 65.14 -4.15
C ARG A 822 -107.60 66.26 -4.74
N LYS A 823 -107.74 66.33 -6.07
CA LYS A 823 -108.60 67.35 -6.71
C LYS A 823 -110.06 67.26 -6.26
N LYS A 824 -110.64 66.06 -6.28
CA LYS A 824 -112.03 65.83 -5.86
C LYS A 824 -112.26 66.11 -4.38
N TRP A 825 -111.26 65.83 -3.54
CA TRP A 825 -111.32 66.13 -2.12
C TRP A 825 -111.34 67.64 -1.85
N LEU A 826 -110.52 68.41 -2.57
CA LEU A 826 -110.52 69.89 -2.51
C LEU A 826 -111.91 70.46 -2.81
N GLU A 827 -112.56 70.01 -3.88
CA GLU A 827 -113.91 70.46 -4.25
C GLU A 827 -114.95 70.08 -3.20
N LYS A 828 -114.89 68.84 -2.69
CA LYS A 828 -115.81 68.35 -1.65
C LYS A 828 -115.65 69.15 -0.37
N ALA A 829 -114.43 69.36 0.11
CA ALA A 829 -114.15 70.14 1.31
C ALA A 829 -114.66 71.60 1.19
N ALA A 830 -114.46 72.24 0.03
CA ALA A 830 -115.01 73.58 -0.21
C ALA A 830 -116.55 73.59 -0.19
N SER A 831 -117.22 72.59 -0.78
CA SER A 831 -118.69 72.49 -0.74
C SER A 831 -119.26 72.27 0.66
N MET A 832 -118.48 71.68 1.57
CA MET A 832 -118.89 71.45 2.95
C MET A 832 -118.96 72.75 3.76
N ASP A 833 -118.33 73.84 3.32
CA ASP A 833 -118.46 75.14 3.98
C ASP A 833 -119.92 75.64 3.98
N ASP A 834 -120.67 75.36 2.92
CA ASP A 834 -122.11 75.69 2.87
C ASP A 834 -122.91 74.87 3.89
N TRP A 835 -122.48 73.64 4.18
CA TRP A 835 -123.10 72.84 5.23
C TRP A 835 -122.79 73.45 6.60
N HIS A 836 -121.59 73.99 6.80
CA HIS A 836 -121.24 74.66 8.06
C HIS A 836 -122.00 75.97 8.27
N LYS A 837 -122.46 76.66 7.22
CA LYS A 837 -123.33 77.83 7.38
C LYS A 837 -124.63 77.48 8.10
N SER A 838 -125.21 76.31 7.83
CA SER A 838 -126.44 75.88 8.50
C SER A 838 -126.21 75.47 9.95
N LEU A 839 -124.99 75.04 10.34
CA LEU A 839 -124.67 74.77 11.75
C LEU A 839 -124.98 75.97 12.66
N ARG A 840 -124.77 77.20 12.19
CA ARG A 840 -125.12 78.39 13.00
C ARG A 840 -126.60 78.43 13.36
N MET A 841 -127.48 78.06 12.43
CA MET A 841 -128.92 78.02 12.69
C MET A 841 -129.25 76.98 13.77
N PHE A 842 -128.69 75.77 13.66
CA PHE A 842 -128.93 74.72 14.65
C PHE A 842 -128.27 74.99 16.00
N MET A 843 -127.22 75.80 16.01
CA MET A 843 -126.57 76.28 17.23
C MET A 843 -127.21 77.56 17.80
N THR A 844 -128.22 78.14 17.13
CA THR A 844 -128.88 79.35 17.62
C THR A 844 -129.71 79.01 18.86
N GLY A 845 -129.44 79.70 19.97
CA GLY A 845 -130.02 79.40 21.28
C GLY A 845 -129.18 78.45 22.14
N PHE A 846 -128.06 77.92 21.62
CA PHE A 846 -127.10 77.20 22.45
C PHE A 846 -126.31 78.18 23.32
N SER A 847 -126.40 78.00 24.64
CA SER A 847 -125.57 78.72 25.59
C SER A 847 -124.52 77.78 26.18
N PRO A 848 -123.21 78.06 25.99
CA PRO A 848 -122.17 77.26 26.62
C PRO A 848 -122.15 77.44 28.16
N ALA A 849 -122.86 78.44 28.71
CA ALA A 849 -122.99 78.65 30.16
C ALA A 849 -123.96 77.69 30.83
N ASP A 850 -124.80 77.00 30.05
CA ASP A 850 -125.86 76.16 30.60
C ASP A 850 -125.29 74.88 31.22
N LYS A 851 -126.06 74.28 32.14
CA LYS A 851 -125.69 73.00 32.78
C LYS A 851 -125.52 71.91 31.72
N ALA A 852 -124.61 70.97 31.98
CA ALA A 852 -124.26 69.91 31.02
C ALA A 852 -125.49 69.17 30.47
N GLU A 853 -126.41 68.75 31.35
CA GLU A 853 -127.64 68.06 30.93
C GLU A 853 -128.52 68.89 29.98
N ALA A 854 -128.58 70.22 30.17
CA ALA A 854 -129.33 71.10 29.29
C ALA A 854 -128.65 71.28 27.93
N ARG A 855 -127.31 71.33 27.91
CA ARG A 855 -126.51 71.38 26.67
C ARG A 855 -126.61 70.09 25.88
N ASP A 856 -126.50 68.93 26.54
CA ASP A 856 -126.58 67.63 25.90
C ASP A 856 -127.98 67.42 25.30
N LYS A 857 -129.02 67.79 26.04
CA LYS A 857 -130.39 67.76 25.53
C LYS A 857 -130.57 68.69 24.33
N PHE A 858 -129.97 69.89 24.36
CA PHE A 858 -129.98 70.79 23.20
C PHE A 858 -129.28 70.17 21.99
N ILE A 859 -128.10 69.58 22.19
CA ILE A 859 -127.32 68.95 21.12
C ILE A 859 -128.10 67.77 20.54
N ASP A 860 -128.69 66.91 21.37
CA ASP A 860 -129.50 65.78 20.89
C ASP A 860 -130.74 66.26 20.13
N ASP A 861 -131.40 67.33 20.61
CA ASP A 861 -132.50 67.97 19.88
C ASP A 861 -132.04 68.59 18.55
N ALA A 862 -130.86 69.22 18.51
CA ALA A 862 -130.30 69.80 17.31
C ALA A 862 -129.87 68.71 16.31
N VAL A 863 -129.28 67.61 16.78
CA VAL A 863 -128.95 66.42 15.97
C VAL A 863 -130.21 65.80 15.40
N ARG A 864 -131.26 65.63 16.21
CA ARG A 864 -132.55 65.15 15.74
C ARG A 864 -133.11 66.06 14.65
N LYS A 865 -133.11 67.38 14.87
CA LYS A 865 -133.55 68.36 13.87
C LYS A 865 -132.71 68.31 12.59
N ILE A 866 -131.39 68.15 12.69
CA ILE A 866 -130.50 68.01 11.53
C ILE A 866 -130.90 66.76 10.72
N LYS A 867 -131.12 65.63 11.39
CA LYS A 867 -131.54 64.38 10.74
C LYS A 867 -132.93 64.48 10.10
N GLU A 868 -133.84 65.23 10.72
CA GLU A 868 -135.17 65.51 10.14
C GLU A 868 -135.10 66.50 8.98
N THR A 869 -134.18 67.47 9.01
CA THR A 869 -134.08 68.55 8.01
C THR A 869 -133.33 68.11 6.75
N TYR A 870 -132.24 67.34 6.92
CA TYR A 870 -131.42 66.89 5.81
C TYR A 870 -131.65 65.42 5.51
N SER A 871 -132.28 65.15 4.36
CA SER A 871 -132.50 63.78 3.87
C SER A 871 -131.22 63.09 3.38
N ARG A 872 -130.18 63.85 3.05
CA ARG A 872 -128.88 63.33 2.64
C ARG A 872 -128.07 62.86 3.84
N GLU A 873 -127.71 61.58 3.85
CA GLU A 873 -126.97 60.92 4.94
C GLU A 873 -125.56 61.49 5.14
N ASP A 874 -124.86 61.88 4.06
CA ASP A 874 -123.53 62.48 4.14
C ASP A 874 -123.56 63.83 4.87
N ILE A 875 -124.56 64.65 4.57
CA ILE A 875 -124.76 65.97 5.19
C ILE A 875 -125.27 65.82 6.63
N SER A 876 -126.31 65.01 6.85
CA SER A 876 -126.93 64.90 8.17
C SER A 876 -126.01 64.24 9.19
N SER A 877 -125.26 63.21 8.79
CA SER A 877 -124.27 62.55 9.65
C SER A 877 -123.11 63.48 9.94
N TYR A 878 -122.55 64.12 8.90
CA TYR A 878 -121.46 65.08 9.08
C TYR A 878 -121.87 66.25 9.99
N LEU A 879 -123.01 66.89 9.75
CA LEU A 879 -123.49 68.01 10.57
C LEU A 879 -123.82 67.57 12.00
N SER A 880 -124.29 66.34 12.21
CA SER A 880 -124.50 65.77 13.55
C SER A 880 -123.19 65.60 14.32
N TRP A 881 -122.10 65.24 13.64
CA TRP A 881 -120.77 65.20 14.26
C TRP A 881 -120.19 66.60 14.44
N ALA A 882 -120.29 67.44 13.42
CA ALA A 882 -119.75 68.80 13.42
C ALA A 882 -120.47 69.70 14.44
N ILE A 883 -121.75 69.50 14.73
CA ILE A 883 -122.46 70.27 15.77
C ILE A 883 -121.99 69.89 17.17
N LYS A 884 -121.74 68.60 17.42
CA LYS A 884 -121.15 68.11 18.68
C LYS A 884 -119.76 68.70 18.86
N GLU A 885 -118.93 68.66 17.82
CA GLU A 885 -117.58 69.22 17.85
C GLU A 885 -117.58 70.74 17.98
N SER A 886 -118.49 71.44 17.31
CA SER A 886 -118.60 72.90 17.41
C SER A 886 -119.08 73.34 18.79
N ALA A 887 -120.07 72.63 19.37
CA ALA A 887 -120.55 72.88 20.72
C ALA A 887 -119.46 72.60 21.76
N GLN A 888 -118.75 71.49 21.63
CA GLN A 888 -117.64 71.13 22.50
C GLN A 888 -116.49 72.15 22.39
N ALA A 889 -116.13 72.57 21.17
CA ALA A 889 -115.12 73.59 20.95
C ALA A 889 -115.49 74.94 21.60
N LEU A 890 -116.77 75.35 21.56
CA LEU A 890 -117.26 76.56 22.22
C LEU A 890 -117.23 76.47 23.76
N VAL A 891 -117.52 75.30 24.31
CA VAL A 891 -117.38 75.02 25.76
C VAL A 891 -115.91 75.06 26.18
N ASP A 892 -115.04 74.44 25.39
CA ASP A 892 -113.61 74.34 25.71
C ASP A 892 -112.89 75.69 25.50
N SER A 893 -113.30 76.51 24.53
CA SER A 893 -112.76 77.87 24.36
C SER A 893 -113.03 78.81 25.53
N ARG A 894 -113.95 78.46 26.41
CA ARG A 894 -114.30 79.22 27.62
C ARG A 894 -113.62 78.71 28.89
N LYS A 895 -113.07 77.49 28.84
CA LYS A 895 -112.25 76.91 29.92
C LYS A 895 -110.78 77.35 29.83
N LYS A 896 -110.38 77.89 28.67
CA LYS A 896 -109.20 78.73 28.50
C LYS A 896 -109.59 80.18 28.76
#